data_AF-A0A1Z5KZS8-F1
#
_entry.id   AF-A0A1Z5KZS8-F1
#
_cell.length_a   1.000
_cell.length_b   1.000
_cell.length_c   1.000
_cell.angle_alpha   90.00
_cell.angle_beta   90.00
_cell.angle_gamma   90.00
#
_symmetry.space_group_name_H-M   'P 1'
#
loop_
_entity.id
_entity.type
_entity.pdbx_description
1 polymer ?
#
loop_
_entity_poly.entity_id
_entity_poly.type
_entity_poly.pdbx_seq_one_letter_code
_entity_poly.pdbx_strand_id
1 'polypeptide(L)'
;MNMVNDIRSREVKVLKKYSYLSSLNGFFWMCSTPLVTLSSFVTYVMVNDMNVLDPSTAFVSLALFNQMRYTMVMIPDTISNAIQTSVSLSRLRDFLLCSEIDLNAVGTKPRSGQAITLQNATLSWSEGSKPVLEDINFKVDSGRLFAIVGPVGSGKSSLLSSLLGDLRIVRGSIDMTGSVGYVPQQAWIQNKTIRDNIIFTGHYDEKYYQKVLKACSLEDDLRVLPAGDMTEIGEKGINLSGGQKQRVSLARAAYQKKDLYILDDPLSAVDAHVASHIFRELIGPRGMLRTTTRVLVTNNLSVLPECDYIYVLNEGRIAESGSYTQLRKQGSVLSKLLKDFVHRKSSAGDKSEELGTEGEGLRRRRRSSSMADRDKNISCPSSTFTHKEVIEEGTINMRVYLNYMKYAGPCLIAVLLCYILYRALDILSGVWLSEWVTDAPLPDGTQDIYMRNYRIVVFALIALFQAIAYLVGNALLWKVSIGASSKLHTLMLKAIMRAPLSFFDVTPSGRLLNRFGKDVDQLDIPLPVTTNFFLDLLFNALGMVALVSVNLTFYVFIAIPVFLLFVLLRQIYVKTLRQVKRLESVTRSPVYIHLAESATGLSSIRGYRVQDHFTDLCDSKVDVTQNCTLHGLLCNYWMQMRLEVLGDTLILSMLLFLVLSRDTVDPGTAGLLVSYSLSTVVAFNYLIYFSTEMEATIIAAERIEEYSAVVPEASWVREPRPKPGWPESGSVTFSEYYTKYRDDLDFVLKGVDLSINPAEKIGVVGRTGAGKSSLSLSLFRV
;
A
#
# COMPACT_ATOMS: atom_id res chain seq x y z
N MET A 1 -8.20 3.32 -21.62
CA MET A 1 -9.33 4.13 -21.09
C MET A 1 -10.67 3.41 -21.21
N ASN A 2 -11.13 3.04 -22.42
CA ASN A 2 -12.45 2.43 -22.61
C ASN A 2 -12.67 1.14 -21.80
N MET A 3 -11.71 0.22 -21.81
CA MET A 3 -11.79 -1.02 -21.02
C MET A 3 -11.97 -0.77 -19.51
N VAL A 4 -11.27 0.23 -18.95
CA VAL A 4 -11.37 0.60 -17.53
C VAL A 4 -12.74 1.20 -17.24
N ASN A 5 -13.25 2.07 -18.12
CA ASN A 5 -14.59 2.64 -17.99
C ASN A 5 -15.69 1.57 -18.12
N ASP A 6 -15.50 0.57 -18.98
CA ASP A 6 -16.44 -0.55 -19.12
C ASP A 6 -16.49 -1.38 -17.84
N ILE A 7 -15.34 -1.69 -17.23
CA ILE A 7 -15.27 -2.39 -15.94
C ILE A 7 -15.93 -1.54 -14.84
N ARG A 8 -15.59 -0.25 -14.75
CA ARG A 8 -16.20 0.68 -13.78
C ARG A 8 -17.71 0.77 -13.97
N SER A 9 -18.22 0.71 -15.20
CA SER A 9 -19.66 0.72 -15.46
C SER A 9 -20.36 -0.54 -14.91
N ARG A 10 -19.69 -1.70 -14.97
CA ARG A 10 -20.20 -2.96 -14.39
C ARG A 10 -20.16 -2.91 -12.87
N GLU A 11 -19.07 -2.39 -12.31
CA GLU A 11 -18.91 -2.17 -10.87
C GLU A 11 -20.00 -1.23 -10.33
N VAL A 12 -20.24 -0.09 -10.98
CA VAL A 12 -21.30 0.86 -10.60
C VAL A 12 -22.69 0.21 -10.66
N LYS A 13 -22.95 -0.75 -11.55
CA LYS A 13 -24.21 -1.53 -11.55
C LYS A 13 -24.33 -2.39 -10.29
N VAL A 14 -23.23 -2.98 -9.83
CA VAL A 14 -23.19 -3.76 -8.57
C VAL A 14 -23.36 -2.82 -7.37
N LEU A 15 -22.65 -1.69 -7.34
CA LEU A 15 -22.79 -0.67 -6.29
C LEU A 15 -24.23 -0.12 -6.22
N LYS A 16 -24.92 0.04 -7.35
CA LYS A 16 -26.35 0.39 -7.35
C LYS A 16 -27.21 -0.68 -6.69
N LYS A 17 -26.99 -1.96 -6.98
CA LYS A 17 -27.69 -3.06 -6.30
C LYS A 17 -27.42 -3.05 -4.80
N TYR A 18 -26.15 -2.87 -4.42
CA TYR A 18 -25.75 -2.72 -3.02
C TYR A 18 -26.43 -1.53 -2.35
N SER A 19 -26.56 -0.39 -3.05
CA SER A 19 -27.24 0.79 -2.52
C SER A 19 -28.73 0.58 -2.29
N TYR A 20 -29.41 -0.18 -3.16
CA TYR A 20 -30.82 -0.53 -2.96
C TYR A 20 -31.00 -1.46 -1.75
N LEU A 21 -30.16 -2.48 -1.63
CA LEU A 21 -30.18 -3.38 -0.47
C LEU A 21 -29.87 -2.63 0.83
N SER A 22 -28.86 -1.75 0.81
CA SER A 22 -28.49 -0.93 1.98
C SER A 22 -29.58 0.05 2.36
N SER A 23 -30.26 0.67 1.39
CA SER A 23 -31.39 1.56 1.63
C SER A 23 -32.58 0.82 2.22
N LEU A 24 -32.89 -0.37 1.70
CA LEU A 24 -33.94 -1.25 2.23
C LEU A 24 -33.62 -1.74 3.63
N ASN A 25 -32.37 -2.16 3.88
CA ASN A 25 -31.91 -2.57 5.21
C ASN A 25 -32.09 -1.41 6.19
N GLY A 26 -31.61 -0.21 5.83
CA GLY A 26 -31.82 1.02 6.59
C GLY A 26 -33.30 1.31 6.88
N PHE A 27 -34.18 1.08 5.91
CA PHE A 27 -35.63 1.26 6.09
C PHE A 27 -36.18 0.28 7.13
N PHE A 28 -35.84 -1.01 7.07
CA PHE A 28 -36.28 -1.96 8.08
C PHE A 28 -35.77 -1.59 9.48
N TRP A 29 -34.52 -1.13 9.60
CA TRP A 29 -33.98 -0.62 10.85
C TRP A 29 -34.78 0.55 11.39
N MET A 30 -35.12 1.50 10.52
CA MET A 30 -35.86 2.69 10.92
C MET A 30 -37.31 2.37 11.30
N CYS A 31 -37.98 1.53 10.53
CA CYS A 31 -39.38 1.17 10.73
C CYS A 31 -39.59 0.23 11.92
N SER A 32 -38.56 -0.49 12.37
CA SER A 32 -38.67 -1.48 13.44
C SER A 32 -39.32 -0.90 14.71
N THR A 33 -38.85 0.26 15.18
CA THR A 33 -39.32 0.85 16.43
C THR A 33 -40.74 1.41 16.33
N PRO A 34 -41.11 2.21 15.31
CA PRO A 34 -42.50 2.63 15.12
C PRO A 34 -43.47 1.44 14.92
N LEU A 35 -43.05 0.38 14.22
CA LEU A 35 -43.90 -0.80 14.01
C LEU A 35 -44.11 -1.61 15.30
N VAL A 36 -43.06 -1.82 16.11
CA VAL A 36 -43.17 -2.48 17.42
C VAL A 36 -44.02 -1.66 18.36
N THR A 37 -43.87 -0.33 18.35
CA THR A 37 -44.67 0.60 19.15
C THR A 37 -46.14 0.55 18.75
N LEU A 38 -46.42 0.67 17.45
CA LEU A 38 -47.78 0.60 16.90
C LEU A 38 -48.43 -0.74 17.24
N SER A 39 -47.77 -1.86 16.95
CA SER A 39 -48.32 -3.20 17.22
C SER A 39 -48.58 -3.43 18.71
N SER A 40 -47.68 -3.01 19.59
CA SER A 40 -47.84 -3.15 21.04
C SER A 40 -48.99 -2.31 21.58
N PHE A 41 -49.06 -1.03 21.21
CA PHE A 41 -50.12 -0.13 21.70
C PHE A 41 -51.49 -0.48 21.11
N VAL A 42 -51.56 -0.83 19.83
CA VAL A 42 -52.81 -1.28 19.21
C VAL A 42 -53.32 -2.55 19.88
N THR A 43 -52.45 -3.54 20.12
CA THR A 43 -52.85 -4.78 20.81
C THR A 43 -53.32 -4.50 22.23
N TYR A 44 -52.58 -3.65 22.97
CA TYR A 44 -52.94 -3.30 24.35
C TYR A 44 -54.33 -2.68 24.47
N VAL A 45 -54.65 -1.76 23.55
CA VAL A 45 -55.89 -0.98 23.54
C VAL A 45 -57.07 -1.74 22.89
N MET A 46 -56.81 -2.72 22.01
CA MET A 46 -57.85 -3.54 21.38
C MET A 46 -58.23 -4.79 22.17
N VAL A 47 -57.38 -5.29 23.07
CA VAL A 47 -57.64 -6.52 23.84
C VAL A 47 -58.68 -6.31 24.94
N ASN A 48 -58.73 -5.13 25.55
CA ASN A 48 -59.71 -4.80 26.58
C ASN A 48 -60.04 -3.31 26.54
N ASP A 49 -61.32 -2.96 26.47
CA ASP A 49 -61.78 -1.57 26.42
C ASP A 49 -61.55 -0.80 27.74
N MET A 50 -61.20 -1.50 28.82
CA MET A 50 -60.76 -0.93 30.11
C MET A 50 -59.27 -0.53 30.12
N ASN A 51 -58.48 -0.95 29.12
CA ASN A 51 -57.06 -0.61 29.06
C ASN A 51 -56.88 0.80 28.49
N VAL A 52 -56.66 1.77 29.39
CA VAL A 52 -56.33 3.14 29.01
C VAL A 52 -54.82 3.28 28.87
N LEU A 53 -54.37 3.90 27.78
CA LEU A 53 -52.95 4.13 27.54
C LEU A 53 -52.49 5.35 28.35
N ASP A 54 -51.88 5.11 29.53
CA ASP A 54 -51.40 6.17 30.42
C ASP A 54 -50.00 6.71 30.04
N PRO A 55 -49.64 7.97 30.42
CA PRO A 55 -48.34 8.59 30.12
C PRO A 55 -47.14 7.75 30.54
N SER A 56 -47.19 7.19 31.74
CA SER A 56 -46.12 6.33 32.25
C SER A 56 -45.94 5.08 31.39
N THR A 57 -47.03 4.44 30.97
CA THR A 57 -46.98 3.18 30.22
C THR A 57 -46.48 3.41 28.80
N ALA A 58 -46.98 4.45 28.12
CA ALA A 58 -46.60 4.76 26.74
C ALA A 58 -45.12 5.19 26.64
N PHE A 59 -44.69 6.16 27.44
CA PHE A 59 -43.36 6.75 27.30
C PHE A 59 -42.24 5.88 27.85
N VAL A 60 -42.49 5.07 28.89
CA VAL A 60 -41.53 4.05 29.35
C VAL A 60 -41.37 2.96 28.29
N SER A 61 -42.47 2.47 27.71
CA SER A 61 -42.41 1.47 26.63
C SER A 61 -41.65 2.00 25.41
N LEU A 62 -41.93 3.24 25.00
CA LEU A 62 -41.25 3.89 23.88
C LEU A 62 -39.73 4.04 24.13
N ALA A 63 -39.33 4.42 25.35
CA ALA A 63 -37.92 4.50 25.72
C ALA A 63 -37.23 3.13 25.65
N LEU A 64 -37.87 2.08 26.16
CA LEU A 64 -37.36 0.70 26.09
C LEU A 64 -37.23 0.21 24.65
N PHE A 65 -38.24 0.44 23.79
CA PHE A 65 -38.18 0.07 22.38
C PHE A 65 -37.05 0.80 21.63
N ASN A 66 -36.85 2.09 21.91
CA ASN A 66 -35.73 2.86 21.36
C ASN A 66 -34.36 2.31 21.78
N GLN A 67 -34.23 1.84 23.03
CA GLN A 67 -32.99 1.24 23.52
C GLN A 67 -32.71 -0.13 22.90
N MET A 68 -33.76 -0.94 22.64
CA MET A 68 -33.62 -2.22 21.95
C MET A 68 -33.15 -2.07 20.49
N ARG A 69 -33.50 -0.96 19.82
CA ARG A 69 -33.16 -0.71 18.41
C ARG A 69 -31.66 -0.87 18.13
N TYR A 70 -30.80 -0.29 18.96
CA TYR A 70 -29.35 -0.35 18.76
C TYR A 70 -28.81 -1.78 18.85
N THR A 71 -29.30 -2.54 19.83
CA THR A 71 -28.93 -3.95 20.01
C THR A 71 -29.38 -4.80 18.83
N MET A 72 -30.57 -4.56 18.28
CA MET A 72 -31.06 -5.27 17.10
C MET A 72 -30.17 -5.03 15.87
N VAL A 73 -29.67 -3.79 15.69
CA VAL A 73 -28.75 -3.44 14.59
C VAL A 73 -27.39 -4.12 14.74
N MET A 74 -26.83 -4.19 15.94
CA MET A 74 -25.48 -4.73 16.16
C MET A 74 -25.39 -6.27 16.04
N ILE A 75 -26.48 -7.01 16.29
CA ILE A 75 -26.44 -8.48 16.30
C ILE A 75 -26.04 -9.05 14.92
N PRO A 76 -26.69 -8.70 13.79
CA PRO A 76 -26.30 -9.21 12.47
C PRO A 76 -24.87 -8.85 12.08
N ASP A 77 -24.44 -7.63 12.37
CA ASP A 77 -23.08 -7.17 12.10
C ASP A 77 -22.05 -7.97 12.91
N THR A 78 -22.36 -8.27 14.17
CA THR A 78 -21.50 -9.11 15.03
C THR A 78 -21.41 -10.54 14.49
N ILE A 79 -22.52 -11.12 14.02
CA ILE A 79 -22.54 -12.46 13.40
C ILE A 79 -21.69 -12.46 12.12
N SER A 80 -21.84 -11.45 11.27
CA SER A 80 -21.04 -11.29 10.05
C SER A 80 -19.54 -11.18 10.35
N ASN A 81 -19.18 -10.34 11.32
CA ASN A 81 -17.79 -10.17 11.76
C ASN A 81 -17.21 -11.45 12.37
N ALA A 82 -18.01 -12.22 13.11
CA ALA A 82 -17.59 -13.52 13.64
C ALA A 82 -17.30 -14.53 12.52
N ILE A 83 -18.13 -14.57 11.47
CA ILE A 83 -17.90 -15.42 10.28
C ILE A 83 -16.62 -14.99 9.56
N GLN A 84 -16.42 -13.69 9.31
CA GLN A 84 -15.21 -13.17 8.66
C GLN A 84 -13.94 -13.46 9.49
N THR A 85 -14.05 -13.36 10.81
CA THR A 85 -12.97 -13.70 11.74
C THR A 85 -12.63 -15.18 11.66
N SER A 86 -13.64 -16.06 11.60
CA SER A 86 -13.44 -17.51 11.44
C SER A 86 -12.70 -17.85 10.14
N VAL A 87 -13.07 -17.24 9.01
CA VAL A 87 -12.38 -17.43 7.73
C VAL A 87 -10.94 -16.91 7.78
N SER A 88 -10.74 -15.74 8.39
CA SER A 88 -9.40 -15.14 8.54
C SER A 88 -8.50 -16.01 9.43
N LEU A 89 -9.05 -16.57 10.51
CA LEU A 89 -8.36 -17.50 11.39
C LEU A 89 -8.02 -18.81 10.68
N SER A 90 -8.89 -19.32 9.80
CA SER A 90 -8.56 -20.48 8.96
C SER A 90 -7.36 -20.19 8.05
N ARG A 91 -7.34 -19.03 7.37
CA ARG A 91 -6.21 -18.65 6.51
C ARG A 91 -4.90 -18.52 7.28
N LEU A 92 -4.96 -17.90 8.48
CA LEU A 92 -3.80 -17.79 9.37
C LEU A 92 -3.32 -19.16 9.84
N ARG A 93 -4.23 -20.04 10.24
CA ARG A 93 -3.92 -21.41 10.64
C ARG A 93 -3.26 -22.17 9.50
N ASP A 94 -3.84 -22.13 8.30
CA ASP A 94 -3.32 -22.85 7.14
C ASP A 94 -1.93 -22.32 6.74
N PHE A 95 -1.68 -21.02 6.89
CA PHE A 95 -0.35 -20.42 6.72
C PHE A 95 0.64 -20.84 7.79
N LEU A 96 0.26 -20.80 9.07
CA LEU A 96 1.13 -21.18 10.21
C LEU A 96 1.43 -22.69 10.26
N LEU A 97 0.58 -23.53 9.67
CA LEU A 97 0.79 -24.98 9.54
C LEU A 97 1.49 -25.39 8.23
N CYS A 98 1.91 -24.44 7.41
CA CYS A 98 2.70 -24.75 6.22
C CYS A 98 4.00 -25.48 6.62
N SER A 99 4.42 -26.44 5.80
CA SER A 99 5.67 -27.17 6.03
C SER A 99 6.86 -26.22 6.14
N GLU A 100 7.66 -26.39 7.18
CA GLU A 100 8.86 -25.59 7.44
C GLU A 100 10.10 -26.26 6.85
N ILE A 101 11.12 -25.44 6.59
CA ILE A 101 12.45 -25.92 6.22
C ILE A 101 13.18 -26.48 7.44
N ASP A 102 13.91 -27.58 7.27
CA ASP A 102 14.76 -28.12 8.33
C ASP A 102 16.05 -27.31 8.45
N LEU A 103 16.16 -26.51 9.51
CA LEU A 103 17.33 -25.67 9.81
C LEU A 103 18.59 -26.48 10.09
N ASN A 104 18.45 -27.77 10.43
CA ASN A 104 19.56 -28.67 10.71
C ASN A 104 19.90 -29.59 9.53
N ALA A 105 19.25 -29.39 8.36
CA ALA A 105 19.51 -30.20 7.17
C ALA A 105 20.98 -30.11 6.71
N VAL A 106 21.62 -28.95 6.91
CA VAL A 106 23.04 -28.74 6.60
C VAL A 106 23.87 -28.94 7.86
N GLY A 107 24.66 -30.00 7.89
CA GLY A 107 25.59 -30.31 8.96
C GLY A 107 26.79 -29.35 9.00
N THR A 108 27.49 -29.33 10.14
CA THR A 108 28.61 -28.40 10.41
C THR A 108 29.98 -29.08 10.39
N LYS A 109 30.05 -30.37 10.02
CA LYS A 109 31.28 -31.18 10.13
C LYS A 109 31.73 -31.77 8.78
N PRO A 110 32.17 -30.93 7.83
CA PRO A 110 32.80 -31.40 6.61
C PRO A 110 34.09 -32.17 6.94
N ARG A 111 34.53 -33.01 6.01
CA ARG A 111 35.78 -33.79 6.18
C ARG A 111 36.98 -32.85 6.32
N SER A 112 38.01 -33.27 7.07
CA SER A 112 39.20 -32.47 7.35
C SER A 112 39.79 -31.82 6.08
N GLY A 113 39.94 -30.49 6.10
CA GLY A 113 40.45 -29.67 4.99
C GLY A 113 39.39 -29.16 4.00
N GLN A 114 38.16 -29.65 4.06
CA GLN A 114 37.07 -29.26 3.15
C GLN A 114 36.14 -28.24 3.80
N ALA A 115 35.73 -27.23 3.02
CA ALA A 115 34.75 -26.24 3.43
C ALA A 115 33.31 -26.71 3.20
N ILE A 116 33.08 -27.47 2.11
CA ILE A 116 31.77 -28.03 1.74
C ILE A 116 31.94 -29.49 1.31
N THR A 117 31.06 -30.37 1.80
CA THR A 117 30.99 -31.76 1.38
C THR A 117 29.54 -32.19 1.18
N LEU A 118 29.18 -32.66 -0.03
CA LEU A 118 27.92 -33.34 -0.32
C LEU A 118 28.24 -34.79 -0.67
N GLN A 119 27.55 -35.74 -0.02
CA GLN A 119 27.76 -37.17 -0.23
C GLN A 119 26.44 -37.83 -0.62
N ASN A 120 26.37 -38.33 -1.86
CA ASN A 120 25.20 -38.98 -2.45
C ASN A 120 23.89 -38.23 -2.17
N ALA A 121 23.93 -36.91 -2.35
CA ALA A 121 22.82 -36.02 -2.01
C ALA A 121 21.77 -36.01 -3.13
N THR A 122 20.53 -36.36 -2.79
CA THR A 122 19.36 -36.27 -3.66
C THR A 122 18.37 -35.30 -3.03
N LEU A 123 17.99 -34.27 -3.79
CA LEU A 123 17.33 -33.07 -3.26
C LEU A 123 16.06 -32.71 -4.06
N SER A 124 15.02 -32.26 -3.35
CA SER A 124 13.76 -31.83 -3.95
C SER A 124 13.24 -30.51 -3.36
N TRP A 125 12.40 -29.80 -4.11
CA TRP A 125 11.75 -28.55 -3.65
C TRP A 125 10.54 -28.82 -2.76
N SER A 126 9.82 -29.91 -3.00
CA SER A 126 8.64 -30.28 -2.22
C SER A 126 8.60 -31.78 -1.96
N GLU A 127 7.83 -32.18 -0.96
CA GLU A 127 7.52 -33.57 -0.67
C GLU A 127 6.79 -34.21 -1.86
N GLY A 128 7.23 -35.40 -2.28
CA GLY A 128 6.65 -36.13 -3.41
C GLY A 128 6.95 -35.58 -4.81
N SER A 129 7.68 -34.45 -4.93
CA SER A 129 8.15 -33.96 -6.23
C SER A 129 9.34 -34.76 -6.76
N LYS A 130 9.53 -34.76 -8.09
CA LYS A 130 10.72 -35.34 -8.70
C LYS A 130 11.97 -34.62 -8.18
N PRO A 131 13.04 -35.35 -7.81
CA PRO A 131 14.27 -34.73 -7.36
C PRO A 131 14.85 -33.86 -8.47
N VAL A 132 15.29 -32.65 -8.10
CA VAL A 132 15.94 -31.71 -9.04
C VAL A 132 17.43 -31.99 -9.15
N LEU A 133 18.01 -32.53 -8.07
CA LEU A 133 19.39 -32.94 -8.01
C LEU A 133 19.45 -34.38 -7.55
N GLU A 134 20.19 -35.22 -8.26
CA GLU A 134 20.26 -36.66 -8.03
C GLU A 134 21.71 -37.11 -7.85
N ASP A 135 21.97 -37.87 -6.78
CA ASP A 135 23.26 -38.52 -6.48
C ASP A 135 24.47 -37.57 -6.58
N ILE A 136 24.31 -36.34 -6.08
CA ILE A 136 25.34 -35.31 -6.14
C ILE A 136 26.47 -35.63 -5.16
N ASN A 137 27.69 -35.69 -5.69
CA ASN A 137 28.93 -35.76 -4.94
C ASN A 137 29.78 -34.51 -5.21
N PHE A 138 29.72 -33.54 -4.30
CA PHE A 138 30.35 -32.22 -4.45
C PHE A 138 31.32 -31.97 -3.30
N LYS A 139 32.55 -31.55 -3.61
CA LYS A 139 33.61 -31.35 -2.61
C LYS A 139 34.32 -30.03 -2.89
N VAL A 140 34.44 -29.20 -1.87
CA VAL A 140 35.09 -27.88 -1.98
C VAL A 140 36.16 -27.78 -0.91
N ASP A 141 37.40 -27.69 -1.36
CA ASP A 141 38.56 -27.46 -0.49
C ASP A 141 38.61 -26.00 -0.03
N SER A 142 39.11 -25.77 1.18
CA SER A 142 39.18 -24.41 1.74
C SER A 142 40.16 -23.51 0.99
N GLY A 143 39.79 -22.24 0.78
CA GLY A 143 40.66 -21.20 0.21
C GLY A 143 40.85 -21.21 -1.31
N ARG A 144 40.15 -22.08 -2.04
CA ARG A 144 40.23 -22.18 -3.52
C ARG A 144 39.00 -21.60 -4.22
N LEU A 145 39.12 -21.36 -5.53
CA LEU A 145 38.07 -20.89 -6.42
C LEU A 145 37.50 -22.04 -7.26
N PHE A 146 36.25 -22.40 -6.98
CA PHE A 146 35.50 -23.44 -7.69
C PHE A 146 34.49 -22.81 -8.64
N ALA A 147 34.39 -23.34 -9.86
CA ALA A 147 33.38 -22.93 -10.83
C ALA A 147 32.36 -24.02 -11.11
N ILE A 148 31.09 -23.64 -11.28
CA ILE A 148 30.00 -24.53 -11.68
C ILE A 148 29.43 -24.03 -13.01
N VAL A 149 29.41 -24.92 -14.01
CA VAL A 149 28.95 -24.62 -15.37
C VAL A 149 27.97 -25.68 -15.86
N GLY A 150 27.13 -25.33 -16.82
CA GLY A 150 26.15 -26.25 -17.41
C GLY A 150 25.08 -25.51 -18.20
N PRO A 151 24.27 -26.21 -19.00
CA PRO A 151 23.20 -25.61 -19.79
C PRO A 151 22.15 -24.92 -18.91
N VAL A 152 21.37 -24.00 -19.51
CA VAL A 152 20.28 -23.32 -18.80
C VAL A 152 19.27 -24.36 -18.29
N GLY A 153 18.84 -24.24 -17.04
CA GLY A 153 17.92 -25.20 -16.41
C GLY A 153 18.56 -26.48 -15.87
N SER A 154 19.90 -26.64 -15.90
CA SER A 154 20.56 -27.87 -15.41
C SER A 154 20.57 -28.07 -13.88
N GLY A 155 20.01 -27.13 -13.10
CA GLY A 155 19.96 -27.20 -11.63
C GLY A 155 21.07 -26.42 -10.89
N LYS A 156 21.82 -25.53 -11.56
CA LYS A 156 22.95 -24.79 -10.97
C LYS A 156 22.56 -23.95 -9.74
N SER A 157 21.53 -23.11 -9.88
CA SER A 157 21.03 -22.31 -8.77
C SER A 157 20.41 -23.18 -7.68
N SER A 158 19.74 -24.28 -8.05
CA SER A 158 19.22 -25.28 -7.10
C SER A 158 20.33 -25.91 -6.25
N LEU A 159 21.50 -26.16 -6.84
CA LEU A 159 22.68 -26.64 -6.11
C LEU A 159 23.13 -25.62 -5.08
N LEU A 160 23.19 -24.32 -5.43
CA LEU A 160 23.53 -23.28 -4.46
C LEU A 160 22.47 -23.12 -3.37
N SER A 161 21.19 -23.16 -3.71
CA SER A 161 20.07 -23.14 -2.75
C SER A 161 20.15 -24.33 -1.78
N SER A 162 20.61 -25.51 -2.23
CA SER A 162 20.80 -26.66 -1.34
C SER A 162 21.89 -26.45 -0.29
N LEU A 163 22.94 -25.70 -0.64
CA LEU A 163 24.01 -25.30 0.28
C LEU A 163 23.51 -24.33 1.36
N LEU A 164 22.49 -23.52 1.04
CA LEU A 164 21.85 -22.60 1.99
C LEU A 164 20.78 -23.28 2.86
N GLY A 165 20.46 -24.56 2.61
CA GLY A 165 19.40 -25.30 3.31
C GLY A 165 17.99 -25.02 2.78
N ASP A 166 17.85 -24.47 1.58
CA ASP A 166 16.55 -24.16 0.99
C ASP A 166 15.84 -25.37 0.36
N LEU A 167 16.59 -26.45 0.05
CA LEU A 167 16.05 -27.69 -0.52
C LEU A 167 15.98 -28.79 0.53
N ARG A 168 14.96 -29.65 0.41
CA ARG A 168 14.82 -30.84 1.27
C ARG A 168 15.76 -31.95 0.81
N ILE A 169 16.49 -32.53 1.75
CA ILE A 169 17.34 -33.69 1.54
C ILE A 169 16.46 -34.95 1.58
N VAL A 170 16.35 -35.66 0.47
CA VAL A 170 15.65 -36.96 0.38
C VAL A 170 16.61 -38.09 0.77
N ARG A 171 17.86 -37.99 0.31
CA ARG A 171 18.93 -38.96 0.60
C ARG A 171 20.27 -38.23 0.64
N GLY A 172 21.21 -38.74 1.43
CA GLY A 172 22.58 -38.23 1.52
C GLY A 172 22.78 -37.25 2.67
N SER A 173 23.89 -36.52 2.62
CA SER A 173 24.26 -35.50 3.63
C SER A 173 24.92 -34.29 2.97
N ILE A 174 24.70 -33.12 3.56
CA ILE A 174 25.34 -31.86 3.20
C ILE A 174 26.02 -31.33 4.45
N ASP A 175 27.33 -31.09 4.38
CA ASP A 175 28.11 -30.47 5.45
C ASP A 175 28.80 -29.19 4.95
N MET A 176 28.75 -28.13 5.76
CA MET A 176 29.39 -26.84 5.47
C MET A 176 30.01 -26.24 6.73
N THR A 177 31.17 -25.60 6.58
CA THR A 177 31.83 -24.82 7.65
C THR A 177 32.01 -23.36 7.32
N GLY A 178 32.07 -22.54 8.37
CA GLY A 178 32.32 -21.11 8.28
C GLY A 178 31.07 -20.28 8.04
N SER A 179 31.28 -18.97 8.01
CA SER A 179 30.25 -17.98 7.70
C SER A 179 30.12 -17.78 6.18
N VAL A 180 28.89 -17.58 5.70
CA VAL A 180 28.60 -17.54 4.24
C VAL A 180 28.29 -16.12 3.78
N GLY A 181 28.89 -15.72 2.66
CA GLY A 181 28.52 -14.56 1.86
C GLY A 181 27.81 -15.00 0.59
N TYR A 182 26.52 -14.71 0.47
CA TYR A 182 25.70 -15.11 -0.67
C TYR A 182 25.39 -13.93 -1.60
N VAL A 183 25.54 -14.15 -2.90
CA VAL A 183 25.12 -13.23 -3.97
C VAL A 183 24.13 -13.96 -4.88
N PRO A 184 22.82 -13.62 -4.81
CA PRO A 184 21.81 -14.24 -5.66
C PRO A 184 21.91 -13.77 -7.12
N GLN A 185 21.36 -14.57 -8.05
CA GLN A 185 21.29 -14.21 -9.46
C GLN A 185 20.49 -12.92 -9.68
N GLN A 186 19.37 -12.77 -8.97
CA GLN A 186 18.63 -11.51 -8.90
C GLN A 186 19.06 -10.76 -7.64
N ALA A 187 19.80 -9.67 -7.81
CA ALA A 187 20.24 -8.84 -6.69
C ALA A 187 19.08 -8.32 -5.84
N TRP A 188 19.15 -8.60 -4.54
CA TRP A 188 18.20 -8.10 -3.55
C TRP A 188 18.74 -6.83 -2.89
N ILE A 189 18.01 -5.72 -3.03
CA ILE A 189 18.38 -4.39 -2.52
C ILE A 189 17.27 -3.88 -1.60
N GLN A 190 17.64 -3.46 -0.40
CA GLN A 190 16.73 -2.90 0.60
C GLN A 190 16.45 -1.42 0.29
N ASN A 191 15.28 -0.93 0.70
CA ASN A 191 14.92 0.49 0.63
C ASN A 191 15.66 1.31 1.71
N LYS A 192 16.98 1.40 1.55
CA LYS A 192 17.92 2.18 2.35
C LYS A 192 18.92 2.88 1.41
N THR A 193 19.90 3.58 1.98
CA THR A 193 21.00 4.15 1.19
C THR A 193 21.87 3.07 0.55
N ILE A 194 22.69 3.41 -0.46
CA ILE A 194 23.67 2.48 -1.04
C ILE A 194 24.67 2.04 0.02
N ARG A 195 25.11 2.98 0.85
CA ARG A 195 26.00 2.70 1.98
C ARG A 195 25.40 1.66 2.93
N ASP A 196 24.18 1.86 3.40
CA ASP A 196 23.52 0.91 4.32
C ASP A 196 23.28 -0.46 3.68
N ASN A 197 23.02 -0.49 2.38
CA ASN A 197 22.89 -1.74 1.64
C ASN A 197 24.20 -2.52 1.59
N ILE A 198 25.34 -1.86 1.41
CA ILE A 198 26.66 -2.52 1.36
C ILE A 198 27.12 -2.93 2.76
N ILE A 199 26.96 -2.05 3.75
CA ILE A 199 27.31 -2.31 5.14
C ILE A 199 26.43 -3.42 5.74
N PHE A 200 25.15 -3.44 5.38
CA PHE A 200 24.14 -4.39 5.84
C PHE A 200 24.03 -4.43 7.37
N THR A 201 24.69 -5.39 8.04
CA THR A 201 24.74 -5.51 9.51
C THR A 201 26.11 -5.23 10.12
N GLY A 202 27.11 -4.89 9.30
CA GLY A 202 28.47 -4.61 9.76
C GLY A 202 28.63 -3.19 10.32
N HIS A 203 29.82 -2.91 10.88
CA HIS A 203 30.21 -1.54 11.23
C HIS A 203 30.83 -0.82 10.03
N TYR A 204 30.72 0.50 10.01
CA TYR A 204 31.34 1.33 8.96
C TYR A 204 32.85 1.46 9.16
N ASP A 205 33.63 1.00 8.18
CA ASP A 205 35.07 1.15 8.08
C ASP A 205 35.38 1.81 6.73
N GLU A 206 35.65 3.12 6.76
CA GLU A 206 35.90 3.95 5.57
C GLU A 206 36.98 3.34 4.65
N LYS A 207 38.11 2.90 5.22
CA LYS A 207 39.24 2.41 4.40
C LYS A 207 38.88 1.12 3.69
N TYR A 208 38.21 0.21 4.38
CA TYR A 208 37.79 -1.05 3.80
C TYR A 208 36.63 -0.85 2.81
N TYR A 209 35.69 0.04 3.13
CA TYR A 209 34.56 0.41 2.27
C TYR A 209 35.04 0.95 0.92
N GLN A 210 35.95 1.93 0.90
CA GLN A 210 36.55 2.47 -0.32
C GLN A 210 37.27 1.38 -1.14
N LYS A 211 37.97 0.46 -0.46
CA LYS A 211 38.65 -0.66 -1.13
C LYS A 211 37.65 -1.59 -1.85
N VAL A 212 36.52 -1.89 -1.19
CA VAL A 212 35.44 -2.72 -1.77
C VAL A 212 34.78 -2.00 -2.95
N LEU A 213 34.47 -0.70 -2.83
CA LEU A 213 33.90 0.10 -3.92
C LEU A 213 34.78 0.09 -5.18
N LYS A 214 36.10 0.24 -4.99
CA LYS A 214 37.08 0.19 -6.08
C LYS A 214 37.16 -1.20 -6.75
N ALA A 215 37.15 -2.26 -5.95
CA ALA A 215 37.17 -3.63 -6.46
C ALA A 215 35.90 -4.00 -7.24
N CYS A 216 34.75 -3.45 -6.85
CA CYS A 216 33.47 -3.63 -7.53
C CYS A 216 33.21 -2.64 -8.68
N SER A 217 34.15 -1.73 -8.99
CA SER A 217 33.98 -0.65 -9.97
C SER A 217 32.75 0.23 -9.73
N LEU A 218 32.40 0.53 -8.48
CA LEU A 218 31.23 1.36 -8.14
C LEU A 218 31.55 2.87 -8.08
N GLU A 219 32.83 3.27 -8.03
CA GLU A 219 33.24 4.67 -7.88
C GLU A 219 32.64 5.59 -8.96
N ASP A 220 32.68 5.16 -10.22
CA ASP A 220 32.15 5.96 -11.33
C ASP A 220 30.62 6.05 -11.29
N ASP A 221 29.92 5.02 -10.82
CA ASP A 221 28.47 5.07 -10.66
C ASP A 221 28.07 6.03 -9.54
N LEU A 222 28.78 6.00 -8.41
CA LEU A 222 28.50 6.86 -7.27
C LEU A 222 28.70 8.34 -7.60
N ARG A 223 29.66 8.69 -8.46
CA ARG A 223 29.87 10.08 -8.90
C ARG A 223 28.70 10.67 -9.70
N VAL A 224 27.92 9.83 -10.37
CA VAL A 224 26.77 10.25 -11.17
C VAL A 224 25.53 10.43 -10.29
N LEU A 225 25.51 9.82 -9.09
CA LEU A 225 24.39 9.93 -8.18
C LEU A 225 24.42 11.27 -7.40
N PRO A 226 23.28 11.95 -7.22
CA PRO A 226 23.22 13.29 -6.61
C PRO A 226 23.79 13.37 -5.19
N ALA A 227 23.63 12.32 -4.40
CA ALA A 227 24.15 12.24 -3.02
C ALA A 227 25.22 11.15 -2.86
N GLY A 228 25.82 10.69 -3.96
CA GLY A 228 26.82 9.61 -3.92
C GLY A 228 26.26 8.33 -3.30
N ASP A 229 26.97 7.80 -2.31
CA ASP A 229 26.63 6.57 -1.58
C ASP A 229 25.51 6.74 -0.53
N MET A 230 25.21 7.97 -0.14
CA MET A 230 24.07 8.32 0.73
C MET A 230 22.74 8.42 -0.03
N THR A 231 22.77 8.17 -1.34
CA THR A 231 21.57 8.15 -2.19
C THR A 231 20.62 7.02 -1.77
N GLU A 232 19.35 7.36 -1.51
CA GLU A 232 18.27 6.40 -1.29
C GLU A 232 17.87 5.73 -2.63
N ILE A 233 17.90 4.39 -2.67
CA ILE A 233 17.71 3.62 -3.92
C ILE A 233 16.22 3.39 -4.25
N GLY A 234 15.34 3.59 -3.27
CA GLY A 234 13.90 3.30 -3.40
C GLY A 234 13.58 1.81 -3.34
N GLU A 235 12.29 1.48 -3.35
CA GLU A 235 11.80 0.10 -3.25
C GLU A 235 12.31 -0.77 -4.42
N LYS A 236 12.86 -1.96 -4.10
CA LYS A 236 13.52 -2.87 -5.08
C LYS A 236 14.64 -2.22 -5.90
N GLY A 237 15.17 -1.09 -5.44
CA GLY A 237 16.23 -0.32 -6.07
C GLY A 237 15.89 0.17 -7.48
N ILE A 238 14.67 0.65 -7.72
CA ILE A 238 14.19 1.07 -9.05
C ILE A 238 15.13 2.06 -9.77
N ASN A 239 15.91 2.83 -8.99
CA ASN A 239 16.84 3.85 -9.49
C ASN A 239 18.16 3.29 -10.03
N LEU A 240 18.43 1.99 -9.88
CA LEU A 240 19.66 1.35 -10.36
C LEU A 240 19.42 0.47 -11.58
N SER A 241 20.35 0.48 -12.53
CA SER A 241 20.40 -0.50 -13.60
C SER A 241 20.67 -1.91 -13.07
N GLY A 242 20.31 -2.96 -13.82
CA GLY A 242 20.55 -4.35 -13.43
C GLY A 242 22.01 -4.64 -13.05
N GLY A 243 22.97 -4.14 -13.85
CA GLY A 243 24.40 -4.28 -13.56
C GLY A 243 24.86 -3.53 -12.31
N GLN A 244 24.26 -2.38 -12.00
CA GLN A 244 24.55 -1.66 -10.75
C GLN A 244 24.00 -2.42 -9.53
N LYS A 245 22.77 -2.95 -9.60
CA LYS A 245 22.19 -3.77 -8.52
C LYS A 245 23.07 -4.98 -8.22
N GLN A 246 23.54 -5.68 -9.25
CA GLN A 246 24.42 -6.84 -9.11
C GLN A 246 25.74 -6.45 -8.40
N ARG A 247 26.34 -5.31 -8.78
CA ARG A 247 27.56 -4.81 -8.16
C ARG A 247 27.37 -4.39 -6.70
N VAL A 248 26.25 -3.77 -6.35
CA VAL A 248 25.92 -3.43 -4.94
C VAL A 248 25.73 -4.71 -4.12
N SER A 249 25.04 -5.72 -4.65
CA SER A 249 24.89 -7.03 -3.98
C SER A 249 26.23 -7.73 -3.79
N LEU A 250 27.13 -7.63 -4.78
CA LEU A 250 28.48 -8.19 -4.70
C LEU A 250 29.36 -7.44 -3.69
N ALA A 251 29.27 -6.11 -3.68
CA ALA A 251 29.95 -5.26 -2.69
C ALA A 251 29.48 -5.57 -1.27
N ARG A 252 28.16 -5.80 -1.06
CA ARG A 252 27.61 -6.26 0.23
C ARG A 252 28.30 -7.54 0.68
N ALA A 253 28.36 -8.57 -0.16
CA ALA A 253 29.01 -9.82 0.19
C ALA A 253 30.50 -9.60 0.56
N ALA A 254 31.24 -8.91 -0.30
CA ALA A 254 32.67 -8.64 -0.07
C ALA A 254 32.93 -7.85 1.23
N TYR A 255 32.02 -6.94 1.59
CA TYR A 255 32.15 -6.13 2.79
C TYR A 255 31.99 -6.94 4.08
N GLN A 256 31.18 -8.01 4.05
CA GLN A 256 30.87 -8.83 5.23
C GLN A 256 32.02 -9.73 5.74
N LYS A 257 33.15 -9.82 5.03
CA LYS A 257 34.34 -10.63 5.41
C LYS A 257 33.98 -12.05 5.86
N LYS A 258 33.28 -12.78 5.01
CA LYS A 258 32.81 -14.15 5.27
C LYS A 258 33.88 -15.19 4.86
N ASP A 259 33.79 -16.40 5.40
CA ASP A 259 34.77 -17.46 5.15
C ASP A 259 34.55 -18.16 3.79
N LEU A 260 33.28 -18.27 3.40
CA LEU A 260 32.81 -18.91 2.19
C LEU A 260 31.93 -17.96 1.38
N TYR A 261 32.23 -17.81 0.10
CA TYR A 261 31.47 -17.00 -0.85
C TYR A 261 30.73 -17.87 -1.86
N ILE A 262 29.42 -17.73 -1.94
CA ILE A 262 28.55 -18.39 -2.90
C ILE A 262 28.01 -17.34 -3.86
N LEU A 263 28.40 -17.44 -5.13
CA LEU A 263 28.12 -16.43 -6.16
C LEU A 263 27.30 -17.05 -7.29
N ASP A 264 26.04 -16.62 -7.45
CA ASP A 264 25.15 -17.08 -8.53
C ASP A 264 25.14 -16.09 -9.70
N ASP A 265 25.94 -16.39 -10.73
CA ASP A 265 26.09 -15.63 -11.98
C ASP A 265 26.23 -14.10 -11.81
N PRO A 266 27.16 -13.62 -10.95
CA PRO A 266 27.28 -12.19 -10.61
C PRO A 266 27.74 -11.28 -11.75
N LEU A 267 28.17 -11.85 -12.89
CA LEU A 267 28.74 -11.10 -14.02
C LEU A 267 27.79 -10.98 -15.22
N SER A 268 26.61 -11.60 -15.16
CA SER A 268 25.67 -11.71 -16.29
C SER A 268 25.09 -10.37 -16.76
N ALA A 269 24.78 -9.48 -15.83
CA ALA A 269 24.15 -8.18 -16.10
C ALA A 269 25.15 -7.03 -16.33
N VAL A 270 26.45 -7.32 -16.43
CA VAL A 270 27.51 -6.31 -16.42
C VAL A 270 28.31 -6.35 -17.72
N ASP A 271 28.72 -5.18 -18.23
CA ASP A 271 29.56 -5.07 -19.43
C ASP A 271 30.87 -5.86 -19.28
N ALA A 272 31.35 -6.48 -20.37
CA ALA A 272 32.50 -7.39 -20.35
C ALA A 272 33.78 -6.77 -19.73
N HIS A 273 34.02 -5.47 -19.95
CA HIS A 273 35.16 -4.76 -19.36
C HIS A 273 35.06 -4.66 -17.84
N VAL A 274 33.88 -4.27 -17.33
CA VAL A 274 33.61 -4.16 -15.88
C VAL A 274 33.62 -5.56 -15.25
N ALA A 275 33.03 -6.55 -15.92
CA ALA A 275 33.08 -7.94 -15.47
C ALA A 275 34.52 -8.46 -15.33
N SER A 276 35.40 -8.12 -16.27
CA SER A 276 36.82 -8.47 -16.22
C SER A 276 37.55 -7.78 -15.05
N HIS A 277 37.24 -6.51 -14.77
CA HIS A 277 37.79 -5.79 -13.63
C HIS A 277 37.35 -6.41 -12.30
N ILE A 278 36.05 -6.66 -12.13
CA ILE A 278 35.49 -7.31 -10.94
C ILE A 278 36.12 -8.69 -10.74
N PHE A 279 36.26 -9.47 -11.82
CA PHE A 279 36.89 -10.77 -11.72
C PHE A 279 38.35 -10.66 -11.27
N ARG A 280 39.14 -9.74 -11.85
CA ARG A 280 40.56 -9.59 -11.48
C ARG A 280 40.78 -9.05 -10.06
N GLU A 281 40.03 -8.01 -9.68
CA GLU A 281 40.25 -7.27 -8.43
C GLU A 281 39.49 -7.86 -7.22
N LEU A 282 38.41 -8.61 -7.45
CA LEU A 282 37.58 -9.17 -6.36
C LEU A 282 37.61 -10.71 -6.32
N ILE A 283 37.11 -11.38 -7.37
CA ILE A 283 36.76 -12.81 -7.34
C ILE A 283 37.96 -13.71 -7.62
N GLY A 284 38.83 -13.34 -8.54
CA GLY A 284 39.89 -14.17 -9.10
C GLY A 284 41.08 -14.40 -8.16
N PRO A 285 42.14 -15.08 -8.62
CA PRO A 285 43.28 -15.47 -7.79
C PRO A 285 44.09 -14.27 -7.26
N ARG A 286 44.02 -13.12 -7.95
CA ARG A 286 44.67 -11.86 -7.57
C ARG A 286 43.75 -10.91 -6.80
N GLY A 287 42.48 -11.27 -6.62
CA GLY A 287 41.47 -10.41 -6.05
C GLY A 287 41.49 -10.33 -4.53
N MET A 288 40.64 -9.46 -3.97
CA MET A 288 40.49 -9.29 -2.53
C MET A 288 40.09 -10.57 -1.81
N LEU A 289 39.30 -11.43 -2.45
CA LEU A 289 38.77 -12.67 -1.85
C LEU A 289 39.72 -13.87 -2.00
N ARG A 290 40.98 -13.65 -2.42
CA ARG A 290 41.94 -14.72 -2.76
C ARG A 290 42.18 -15.79 -1.69
N THR A 291 42.08 -15.42 -0.42
CA THR A 291 42.33 -16.33 0.71
C THR A 291 41.08 -17.07 1.17
N THR A 292 39.91 -16.70 0.64
CA THR A 292 38.61 -17.25 1.05
C THR A 292 38.13 -18.30 0.06
N THR A 293 37.30 -19.21 0.54
CA THR A 293 36.68 -20.24 -0.30
C THR A 293 35.61 -19.59 -1.17
N ARG A 294 35.64 -19.83 -2.48
CA ARG A 294 34.70 -19.20 -3.43
C ARG A 294 34.09 -20.24 -4.34
N VAL A 295 32.76 -20.25 -4.43
CA VAL A 295 31.97 -21.07 -5.35
C VAL A 295 31.24 -20.13 -6.32
N LEU A 296 31.63 -20.17 -7.59
CA LEU A 296 31.11 -19.32 -8.65
C LEU A 296 30.29 -20.14 -9.64
N VAL A 297 28.98 -19.92 -9.69
CA VAL A 297 28.17 -20.30 -10.84
C VAL A 297 28.31 -19.21 -11.89
N THR A 298 28.62 -19.57 -13.13
CA THR A 298 28.76 -18.58 -14.21
C THR A 298 28.36 -19.18 -15.56
N ASN A 299 27.66 -18.39 -16.36
CA ASN A 299 27.46 -18.71 -17.78
C ASN A 299 28.56 -18.11 -18.68
N ASN A 300 29.40 -17.22 -18.13
CA ASN A 300 30.52 -16.65 -18.85
C ASN A 300 31.72 -17.61 -18.83
N LEU A 301 31.97 -18.27 -19.96
CA LEU A 301 33.02 -19.28 -20.08
C LEU A 301 34.46 -18.69 -20.10
N SER A 302 34.61 -17.36 -20.22
CA SER A 302 35.93 -16.71 -20.31
C SER A 302 36.73 -16.75 -19.01
N VAL A 303 36.07 -16.88 -17.86
CA VAL A 303 36.71 -16.89 -16.53
C VAL A 303 37.17 -18.27 -16.07
N LEU A 304 36.74 -19.34 -16.76
CA LEU A 304 37.04 -20.72 -16.38
C LEU A 304 38.53 -21.08 -16.32
N PRO A 305 39.43 -20.54 -17.18
CA PRO A 305 40.86 -20.85 -17.11
C PRO A 305 41.53 -20.38 -15.82
N GLU A 306 40.99 -19.37 -15.13
CA GLU A 306 41.53 -18.84 -13.88
C GLU A 306 40.95 -19.51 -12.62
N CYS A 307 40.05 -20.49 -12.78
CA CYS A 307 39.45 -21.25 -11.68
C CYS A 307 40.30 -22.48 -11.34
N ASP A 308 40.42 -22.82 -10.06
CA ASP A 308 41.22 -23.95 -9.59
C ASP A 308 40.59 -25.30 -9.96
N TYR A 309 39.25 -25.37 -9.89
CA TYR A 309 38.49 -26.59 -10.13
C TYR A 309 37.10 -26.28 -10.70
N ILE A 310 36.62 -27.11 -11.62
CA ILE A 310 35.37 -26.89 -12.35
C ILE A 310 34.47 -28.12 -12.21
N TYR A 311 33.18 -27.87 -11.95
CA TYR A 311 32.10 -28.86 -11.97
C TYR A 311 31.15 -28.57 -13.13
N VAL A 312 30.88 -29.61 -13.94
CA VAL A 312 29.92 -29.52 -15.04
C VAL A 312 28.63 -30.22 -14.62
N LEU A 313 27.56 -29.45 -14.48
CA LEU A 313 26.25 -29.93 -14.09
C LEU A 313 25.35 -30.11 -15.32
N ASN A 314 24.82 -31.31 -15.52
CA ASN A 314 23.88 -31.63 -16.58
C ASN A 314 22.68 -32.40 -16.02
N GLU A 315 21.46 -31.95 -16.34
CA GLU A 315 20.21 -32.59 -15.91
C GLU A 315 20.17 -32.96 -14.41
N GLY A 316 20.65 -32.06 -13.54
CA GLY A 316 20.63 -32.29 -12.10
C GLY A 316 21.67 -33.28 -11.57
N ARG A 317 22.65 -33.68 -12.40
CA ARG A 317 23.77 -34.56 -12.02
C ARG A 317 25.12 -33.94 -12.38
N ILE A 318 26.16 -34.27 -11.61
CA ILE A 318 27.53 -33.87 -11.96
C ILE A 318 28.02 -34.79 -13.07
N ALA A 319 28.17 -34.26 -14.28
CA ALA A 319 28.63 -35.01 -15.44
C ALA A 319 30.14 -35.21 -15.43
N GLU A 320 30.90 -34.14 -15.17
CA GLU A 320 32.36 -34.13 -15.15
C GLU A 320 32.87 -33.14 -14.11
N SER A 321 34.07 -33.40 -13.58
CA SER A 321 34.74 -32.44 -12.69
C SER A 321 36.27 -32.56 -12.81
N GLY A 322 36.98 -31.44 -12.67
CA GLY A 322 38.43 -31.40 -12.81
C GLY A 322 38.99 -30.01 -13.06
N SER A 323 40.29 -29.92 -13.29
CA SER A 323 40.94 -28.68 -13.74
C SER A 323 40.57 -28.34 -15.19
N TYR A 324 40.66 -27.06 -15.56
CA TYR A 324 40.36 -26.60 -16.92
C TYR A 324 41.16 -27.37 -18.00
N THR A 325 42.44 -27.63 -17.75
CA THR A 325 43.32 -28.38 -18.66
C THR A 325 42.91 -29.84 -18.85
N GLN A 326 42.36 -30.48 -17.80
CA GLN A 326 41.88 -31.85 -17.88
C GLN A 326 40.57 -31.93 -18.67
N LEU A 327 39.65 -30.99 -18.41
CA LEU A 327 38.33 -30.96 -19.03
C LEU A 327 38.34 -30.40 -20.46
N ARG A 328 39.43 -29.80 -20.93
CA ARG A 328 39.56 -29.30 -22.32
C ARG A 328 39.91 -30.40 -23.33
N LYS A 329 40.32 -31.61 -22.90
CA LYS A 329 40.67 -32.72 -23.80
C LYS A 329 39.47 -33.13 -24.68
N GLN A 330 39.72 -33.54 -25.93
CA GLN A 330 38.67 -33.89 -26.89
C GLN A 330 37.76 -35.00 -26.35
N GLY A 331 36.44 -34.76 -26.39
CA GLY A 331 35.40 -35.73 -25.99
C GLY A 331 34.62 -35.36 -24.72
N SER A 332 35.12 -34.40 -23.93
CA SER A 332 34.47 -33.98 -22.68
C SER A 332 33.17 -33.21 -22.90
N VAL A 333 32.24 -33.28 -21.96
CA VAL A 333 30.98 -32.50 -21.96
C VAL A 333 31.27 -31.00 -21.97
N LEU A 334 32.32 -30.56 -21.25
CA LEU A 334 32.75 -29.16 -21.28
C LEU A 334 33.23 -28.73 -22.68
N SER A 335 33.97 -29.59 -23.40
CA SER A 335 34.45 -29.27 -24.74
C SER A 335 33.31 -29.13 -25.75
N LYS A 336 32.24 -29.92 -25.61
CA LYS A 336 31.01 -29.77 -26.41
C LYS A 336 30.32 -28.43 -26.13
N LEU A 337 30.14 -28.08 -24.85
CA LEU A 337 29.59 -26.78 -24.45
C LEU A 337 30.41 -25.60 -24.98
N LEU A 338 31.74 -25.68 -24.96
CA LEU A 338 32.63 -24.67 -25.52
C LEU A 338 32.50 -24.56 -27.05
N LYS A 339 32.41 -25.69 -27.76
CA LYS A 339 32.19 -25.70 -29.23
C LYS A 339 30.84 -25.11 -29.61
N ASP A 340 29.78 -25.44 -28.88
CA ASP A 340 28.44 -24.89 -29.11
C ASP A 340 28.42 -23.38 -28.87
N PHE A 341 29.15 -22.89 -27.87
CA PHE A 341 29.32 -21.46 -27.62
C PHE A 341 30.09 -20.73 -28.72
N VAL A 342 31.17 -21.34 -29.23
CA VAL A 342 31.96 -20.79 -30.34
C VAL A 342 31.14 -20.76 -31.62
N HIS A 343 30.39 -21.83 -31.93
CA HIS A 343 29.49 -21.88 -33.09
C HIS A 343 28.35 -20.86 -33.03
N ARG A 344 27.82 -20.55 -31.83
CA ARG A 344 26.85 -19.44 -31.65
C ARG A 344 27.45 -18.06 -31.84
N LYS A 345 28.76 -17.88 -31.58
CA LYS A 345 29.45 -16.61 -31.83
C LYS A 345 29.85 -16.44 -33.28
N SER A 346 30.28 -17.49 -33.97
CA SER A 346 30.65 -17.41 -35.39
C SER A 346 29.45 -17.22 -36.31
N SER A 347 28.28 -17.80 -36.00
CA SER A 347 27.05 -17.53 -36.76
C SER A 347 26.50 -16.10 -36.63
N ALA A 348 26.97 -15.35 -35.62
CA ALA A 348 26.67 -13.92 -35.46
C ALA A 348 27.79 -12.98 -35.96
N GLY A 349 28.92 -13.53 -36.42
CA GLY A 349 30.16 -12.77 -36.70
C GLY A 349 30.71 -12.84 -38.13
N ASP A 350 30.26 -13.77 -38.98
CA ASP A 350 30.83 -13.92 -40.34
C ASP A 350 30.23 -12.96 -41.36
N LYS A 351 30.50 -11.66 -41.21
CA LYS A 351 30.61 -10.66 -42.29
C LYS A 351 31.54 -9.52 -41.90
N SER A 352 32.80 -9.80 -41.66
CA SER A 352 33.90 -8.83 -41.83
C SER A 352 35.23 -9.52 -41.55
N GLU A 353 35.82 -10.12 -42.58
CA GLU A 353 37.27 -10.36 -42.63
C GLU A 353 37.91 -9.36 -43.60
N GLU A 354 39.14 -8.99 -43.24
CA GLU A 354 40.18 -8.32 -44.03
C GLU A 354 40.03 -6.82 -44.33
N LEU A 355 40.79 -5.99 -43.57
CA LEU A 355 41.81 -5.09 -44.14
C LEU A 355 42.64 -4.40 -43.04
N GLY A 356 43.97 -4.45 -43.20
CA GLY A 356 44.83 -3.31 -42.85
C GLY A 356 45.67 -3.38 -41.58
N THR A 357 46.86 -3.95 -41.71
CA THR A 357 48.04 -3.70 -40.87
C THR A 357 48.54 -2.25 -41.05
N GLU A 358 49.06 -1.66 -39.96
CA GLU A 358 50.06 -0.55 -39.84
C GLU A 358 49.63 0.59 -38.91
N GLY A 359 50.55 0.98 -38.01
CA GLY A 359 50.45 2.22 -37.24
C GLY A 359 51.05 2.18 -35.83
N GLU A 360 52.38 2.10 -35.72
CA GLU A 360 53.10 2.48 -34.51
C GLU A 360 52.96 3.98 -34.21
N GLY A 361 52.92 4.32 -32.91
CA GLY A 361 53.42 5.58 -32.37
C GLY A 361 52.40 6.70 -32.13
N LEU A 362 52.15 7.04 -30.86
CA LEU A 362 52.48 8.37 -30.32
C LEU A 362 52.17 8.44 -28.82
N ARG A 363 53.24 8.32 -28.04
CA ARG A 363 53.32 8.60 -26.61
C ARG A 363 53.79 10.06 -26.46
N ARG A 364 52.89 11.03 -26.21
CA ARG A 364 53.32 12.39 -25.77
C ARG A 364 52.23 13.20 -25.03
N ARG A 365 52.26 13.10 -23.70
CA ARG A 365 52.51 14.18 -22.71
C ARG A 365 52.04 15.62 -23.04
N ARG A 366 51.10 16.16 -22.24
CA ARG A 366 51.12 17.49 -21.56
C ARG A 366 49.91 17.57 -20.59
N ARG A 367 50.11 17.56 -19.27
CA ARG A 367 50.49 18.65 -18.31
C ARG A 367 49.31 19.51 -17.84
N SER A 368 48.94 19.25 -16.58
CA SER A 368 48.82 20.21 -15.46
C SER A 368 48.01 21.50 -15.64
N SER A 369 46.95 21.60 -14.84
CA SER A 369 46.66 22.79 -14.03
C SER A 369 46.12 22.37 -12.67
N SER A 370 46.98 22.47 -11.66
CA SER A 370 46.64 22.50 -10.25
C SER A 370 46.27 23.93 -9.84
N MET A 371 45.14 24.10 -9.14
CA MET A 371 44.75 25.17 -8.21
C MET A 371 43.21 25.10 -8.13
N ALA A 372 42.54 25.13 -6.99
CA ALA A 372 42.92 25.52 -5.64
C ALA A 372 41.95 24.86 -4.64
N ASP A 373 42.45 24.67 -3.41
CA ASP A 373 41.64 24.43 -2.22
C ASP A 373 40.48 25.41 -2.12
N ARG A 374 39.28 24.87 -1.89
CA ARG A 374 38.26 25.51 -1.07
C ARG A 374 37.51 24.43 -0.30
N ASP A 375 37.96 24.23 0.93
CA ASP A 375 37.12 23.79 2.04
C ASP A 375 35.82 24.59 2.05
N LYS A 376 34.71 23.91 1.75
CA LYS A 376 33.41 24.24 2.30
C LYS A 376 32.71 22.94 2.63
N ASN A 377 32.68 22.64 3.94
CA ASN A 377 31.64 21.81 4.54
C ASN A 377 30.27 22.41 4.17
N ILE A 378 29.70 21.92 3.08
CA ILE A 378 28.28 22.10 2.77
C ILE A 378 27.64 20.79 3.18
N SER A 379 26.88 20.83 4.27
CA SER A 379 25.90 19.80 4.59
C SER A 379 24.94 19.68 3.40
N CYS A 380 25.15 18.68 2.54
CA CYS A 380 24.23 18.39 1.46
C CYS A 380 22.88 17.98 2.05
N PRO A 381 21.76 18.61 1.64
CA PRO A 381 20.44 18.07 1.91
C PRO A 381 20.31 16.73 1.17
N SER A 382 19.90 15.69 1.87
CA SER A 382 19.61 14.38 1.28
C SER A 382 18.59 14.56 0.14
N SER A 383 19.02 14.43 -1.11
CA SER A 383 18.13 14.51 -2.28
C SER A 383 17.29 13.24 -2.35
N THR A 384 16.14 13.25 -1.66
CA THR A 384 15.19 12.14 -1.71
C THR A 384 14.55 12.11 -3.09
N PHE A 385 14.87 11.08 -3.89
CA PHE A 385 14.35 10.91 -5.25
C PHE A 385 12.83 10.71 -5.32
N THR A 386 12.27 10.17 -4.24
CA THR A 386 10.85 10.03 -4.01
C THR A 386 10.40 11.21 -3.15
N HIS A 387 9.51 12.06 -3.68
CA HIS A 387 8.77 12.98 -2.82
C HIS A 387 8.02 12.14 -1.77
N LYS A 388 8.50 12.19 -0.52
CA LYS A 388 7.71 11.82 0.65
C LYS A 388 6.43 12.65 0.56
N GLU A 389 5.29 11.98 0.71
CA GLU A 389 3.98 12.60 0.59
C GLU A 389 3.96 13.88 1.42
N VAL A 390 3.88 15.03 0.74
CA VAL A 390 3.63 16.32 1.41
C VAL A 390 2.15 16.28 1.74
N ILE A 391 1.84 15.70 2.89
CA ILE A 391 0.50 15.73 3.45
C ILE A 391 0.26 17.21 3.78
N GLU A 392 -0.71 17.85 3.12
CA GLU A 392 -1.05 19.24 3.40
C GLU A 392 -1.33 19.44 4.91
N GLU A 393 -0.68 20.42 5.50
CA GLU A 393 -0.85 20.76 6.91
C GLU A 393 -1.98 21.77 7.05
N GLY A 394 -3.15 21.33 7.55
CA GLY A 394 -4.27 22.25 7.78
C GLY A 394 -5.57 21.60 8.20
N THR A 395 -6.53 22.44 8.60
CA THR A 395 -7.97 22.10 8.61
C THR A 395 -8.42 21.87 7.17
N ILE A 396 -9.33 20.92 6.92
CA ILE A 396 -9.84 20.72 5.56
C ILE A 396 -10.44 22.02 5.09
N ASN A 397 -9.97 22.50 3.94
CA ASN A 397 -10.51 23.71 3.35
C ASN A 397 -11.98 23.46 3.02
N MET A 398 -12.87 24.37 3.44
CA MET A 398 -14.30 24.32 3.09
C MET A 398 -14.52 24.16 1.57
N ARG A 399 -13.54 24.58 0.78
CA ARG A 399 -13.43 24.34 -0.66
C ARG A 399 -13.60 22.87 -1.07
N VAL A 400 -13.05 21.91 -0.33
CA VAL A 400 -13.16 20.47 -0.64
C VAL A 400 -14.62 20.02 -0.58
N TYR A 401 -15.35 20.41 0.46
CA TYR A 401 -16.79 20.13 0.58
C TYR A 401 -17.58 20.79 -0.56
N LEU A 402 -17.30 22.05 -0.87
CA LEU A 402 -17.97 22.77 -1.96
C LEU A 402 -17.68 22.14 -3.33
N ASN A 403 -16.44 21.72 -3.58
CA ASN A 403 -16.04 21.03 -4.81
C ASN A 403 -16.76 19.68 -4.92
N TYR A 404 -16.78 18.87 -3.86
CA TYR A 404 -17.51 17.61 -3.86
C TYR A 404 -19.01 17.82 -4.09
N MET A 405 -19.62 18.82 -3.43
CA MET A 405 -21.03 19.17 -3.61
C MET A 405 -21.36 19.63 -5.04
N LYS A 406 -20.39 20.24 -5.75
CA LYS A 406 -20.53 20.55 -7.18
C LYS A 406 -20.65 19.29 -8.05
N TYR A 407 -19.93 18.22 -7.73
CA TYR A 407 -20.02 16.95 -8.45
C TYR A 407 -21.30 16.16 -8.13
N ALA A 408 -21.75 16.25 -6.87
CA ALA A 408 -23.00 15.70 -6.35
C ALA A 408 -24.25 16.33 -7.02
N GLY A 409 -24.22 17.64 -7.27
CA GLY A 409 -25.30 18.37 -7.94
C GLY A 409 -26.49 18.72 -7.03
N PRO A 410 -27.58 19.29 -7.59
CA PRO A 410 -28.68 19.87 -6.82
C PRO A 410 -29.52 18.85 -6.05
N CYS A 411 -29.45 17.57 -6.41
CA CYS A 411 -30.14 16.48 -5.71
C CYS A 411 -29.78 16.40 -4.22
N LEU A 412 -28.63 16.94 -3.80
CA LEU A 412 -28.25 17.01 -2.39
C LEU A 412 -29.22 17.86 -1.55
N ILE A 413 -29.80 18.91 -2.13
CA ILE A 413 -30.81 19.73 -1.43
C ILE A 413 -32.05 18.89 -1.12
N ALA A 414 -32.48 18.06 -2.08
CA ALA A 414 -33.58 17.13 -1.87
C ALA A 414 -33.27 16.10 -0.77
N VAL A 415 -32.02 15.61 -0.68
CA VAL A 415 -31.58 14.75 0.43
C VAL A 415 -31.78 15.45 1.77
N LEU A 416 -31.25 16.66 1.94
CA LEU A 416 -31.37 17.42 3.19
C LEU A 416 -32.84 17.65 3.58
N LEU A 417 -33.69 18.03 2.61
CA LEU A 417 -35.13 18.20 2.83
C LEU A 417 -35.82 16.91 3.27
N CYS A 418 -35.45 15.76 2.70
CA CYS A 418 -35.99 14.46 3.11
C CYS A 418 -35.61 14.11 4.55
N TYR A 419 -34.37 14.37 4.99
CA TYR A 419 -33.96 14.12 6.38
C TYR A 419 -34.65 15.08 7.37
N ILE A 420 -34.81 16.36 7.00
CA ILE A 420 -35.57 17.32 7.80
C ILE A 420 -37.03 16.87 7.93
N LEU A 421 -37.67 16.48 6.83
CA LEU A 421 -39.04 15.98 6.82
C LEU A 421 -39.18 14.71 7.66
N TYR A 422 -38.26 13.77 7.50
CA TYR A 422 -38.19 12.54 8.29
C TYR A 422 -38.14 12.84 9.80
N ARG A 423 -37.28 13.77 10.23
CA ARG A 423 -37.18 14.17 11.65
C ARG A 423 -38.37 14.98 12.14
N ALA A 424 -38.95 15.82 11.30
CA ALA A 424 -40.18 16.55 11.65
C ALA A 424 -41.34 15.58 11.89
N LEU A 425 -41.48 14.54 11.07
CA LEU A 425 -42.52 13.50 11.24
C LEU A 425 -42.27 12.62 12.47
N ASP A 426 -41.01 12.34 12.83
CA ASP A 426 -40.63 11.65 14.06
C ASP A 426 -41.10 12.42 15.31
N ILE A 427 -40.78 13.73 15.36
CA ILE A 427 -41.22 14.61 16.45
C ILE A 427 -42.74 14.74 16.48
N LEU A 428 -43.38 14.89 15.32
CA LEU A 428 -44.83 14.96 15.22
C LEU A 428 -45.50 13.68 15.72
N SER A 429 -44.92 12.51 15.45
CA SER A 429 -45.38 11.22 15.97
C SER A 429 -45.34 11.18 17.51
N GLY A 430 -44.25 11.69 18.10
CA GLY A 430 -44.11 11.82 19.54
C GLY A 430 -45.12 12.78 20.18
N VAL A 431 -45.35 13.95 19.57
CA VAL A 431 -46.35 14.93 20.03
C VAL A 431 -47.77 14.35 19.90
N TRP A 432 -48.06 13.67 18.80
CA TRP A 432 -49.35 12.99 18.60
C TRP A 432 -49.61 11.91 19.65
N LEU A 433 -48.58 11.14 20.01
CA LEU A 433 -48.66 10.17 21.11
C LEU A 433 -48.86 10.86 22.47
N SER A 434 -48.19 11.99 22.71
CA SER A 434 -48.40 12.79 23.93
C SER A 434 -49.86 13.20 24.08
N GLU A 435 -50.50 13.69 23.02
CA GLU A 435 -51.92 14.06 23.06
C GLU A 435 -52.84 12.85 23.25
N TRP A 436 -52.59 11.76 22.53
CA TRP A 436 -53.40 10.53 22.62
C TRP A 436 -53.47 10.00 24.06
N VAL A 437 -52.36 10.10 24.77
CA VAL A 437 -52.19 9.58 26.12
C VAL A 437 -52.74 10.53 27.19
N THR A 438 -53.08 11.77 26.82
CA THR A 438 -53.77 12.75 27.66
C THR A 438 -55.27 12.83 27.43
N ASP A 439 -55.83 12.06 26.48
CA ASP A 439 -57.26 12.03 26.21
C ASP A 439 -58.03 11.52 27.45
N ALA A 440 -59.01 12.29 27.92
CA ALA A 440 -59.77 11.96 29.13
C ALA A 440 -60.66 10.71 28.90
N PRO A 441 -60.67 9.72 29.80
CA PRO A 441 -61.57 8.57 29.69
C PRO A 441 -63.04 8.98 29.87
N LEU A 442 -63.96 8.17 29.33
CA LEU A 442 -65.40 8.35 29.56
C LEU A 442 -65.73 8.22 31.05
N PRO A 443 -66.88 8.76 31.52
CA PRO A 443 -67.33 8.63 32.91
C PRO A 443 -67.39 7.18 33.44
N ASP A 444 -67.55 6.21 32.53
CA ASP A 444 -67.59 4.77 32.81
C ASP A 444 -66.17 4.13 32.91
N GLY A 445 -65.11 4.92 32.75
CA GLY A 445 -63.71 4.47 32.78
C GLY A 445 -63.20 3.84 31.47
N THR A 446 -64.05 3.74 30.45
CA THR A 446 -63.72 3.19 29.12
C THR A 446 -63.18 4.27 28.17
N GLN A 447 -62.41 3.88 27.15
CA GLN A 447 -61.99 4.80 26.09
C GLN A 447 -63.07 4.99 25.02
N ASP A 448 -63.18 6.21 24.46
CA ASP A 448 -64.03 6.45 23.28
C ASP A 448 -63.47 5.71 22.07
N ILE A 449 -64.23 4.73 21.59
CA ILE A 449 -63.88 3.86 20.45
C ILE A 449 -63.60 4.67 19.18
N TYR A 450 -64.33 5.76 18.94
CA TYR A 450 -64.15 6.59 17.75
C TYR A 450 -62.82 7.35 17.84
N MET A 451 -62.58 8.02 18.96
CA MET A 451 -61.35 8.80 19.20
C MET A 451 -60.11 7.91 19.20
N ARG A 452 -60.20 6.73 19.82
CA ARG A 452 -59.17 5.68 19.81
C ARG A 452 -58.79 5.25 18.40
N ASN A 453 -59.77 4.87 17.59
CA ASN A 453 -59.53 4.44 16.21
C ASN A 453 -58.94 5.58 15.36
N TYR A 454 -59.40 6.81 15.56
CA TYR A 454 -58.83 7.99 14.91
C TYR A 454 -57.35 8.20 15.28
N ARG A 455 -57.00 8.17 16.57
CA ARG A 455 -55.61 8.33 17.06
C ARG A 455 -54.69 7.25 16.48
N ILE A 456 -55.13 5.98 16.45
CA ILE A 456 -54.38 4.85 15.88
C ILE A 456 -54.12 5.04 14.38
N VAL A 457 -55.16 5.39 13.60
CA VAL A 457 -55.03 5.55 12.15
C VAL A 457 -54.07 6.69 11.80
N VAL A 458 -54.19 7.84 12.47
CA VAL A 458 -53.28 8.97 12.24
C VAL A 458 -51.85 8.63 12.65
N PHE A 459 -51.65 7.96 13.79
CA PHE A 459 -50.33 7.52 14.23
C PHE A 459 -49.68 6.55 13.23
N ALA A 460 -50.45 5.60 12.70
CA ALA A 460 -49.98 4.68 11.66
C ALA A 460 -49.61 5.40 10.34
N LEU A 461 -50.39 6.41 9.94
CA LEU A 461 -50.09 7.22 8.75
C LEU A 461 -48.81 8.04 8.94
N ILE A 462 -48.61 8.68 10.09
CA ILE A 462 -47.38 9.43 10.39
C ILE A 462 -46.17 8.50 10.33
N ALA A 463 -46.23 7.33 10.96
CA ALA A 463 -45.16 6.34 10.93
C ALA A 463 -44.84 5.86 9.49
N LEU A 464 -45.86 5.68 8.65
CA LEU A 464 -45.68 5.32 7.25
C LEU A 464 -45.00 6.43 6.44
N PHE A 465 -45.43 7.69 6.60
CA PHE A 465 -44.80 8.82 5.92
C PHE A 465 -43.36 9.05 6.39
N GLN A 466 -43.10 8.88 7.69
CA GLN A 466 -41.76 8.94 8.28
C GLN A 466 -40.84 7.90 7.61
N ALA A 467 -41.31 6.66 7.52
CA ALA A 467 -40.59 5.55 6.91
C ALA A 467 -40.27 5.80 5.42
N ILE A 468 -41.24 6.31 4.66
CA ILE A 468 -41.07 6.65 3.24
C ILE A 468 -40.09 7.82 3.07
N ALA A 469 -40.20 8.87 3.89
CA ALA A 469 -39.30 10.02 3.83
C ALA A 469 -37.83 9.61 4.06
N TYR A 470 -37.58 8.73 5.04
CA TYR A 470 -36.25 8.17 5.27
C TYR A 470 -35.75 7.33 4.08
N LEU A 471 -36.57 6.42 3.55
CA LEU A 471 -36.18 5.57 2.42
C LEU A 471 -35.80 6.39 1.19
N VAL A 472 -36.61 7.40 0.85
CA VAL A 472 -36.34 8.29 -0.28
C VAL A 472 -35.08 9.12 -0.04
N GLY A 473 -34.91 9.70 1.16
CA GLY A 473 -33.72 10.47 1.52
C GLY A 473 -32.43 9.65 1.43
N ASN A 474 -32.42 8.45 2.01
CA ASN A 474 -31.27 7.54 1.98
C ASN A 474 -30.96 7.05 0.55
N ALA A 475 -31.97 6.65 -0.22
CA ALA A 475 -31.78 6.23 -1.61
C ALA A 475 -31.22 7.35 -2.51
N LEU A 476 -31.67 8.60 -2.30
CA LEU A 476 -31.12 9.77 -2.98
C LEU A 476 -29.67 10.05 -2.57
N LEU A 477 -29.33 9.94 -1.28
CA LEU A 477 -27.96 10.11 -0.79
C LEU A 477 -26.98 9.13 -1.45
N TRP A 478 -27.36 7.85 -1.52
CA TRP A 478 -26.57 6.84 -2.22
C TRP A 478 -26.41 7.15 -3.72
N LYS A 479 -27.50 7.53 -4.38
CA LYS A 479 -27.48 7.88 -5.82
C LYS A 479 -26.53 9.06 -6.09
N VAL A 480 -26.57 10.09 -5.24
CA VAL A 480 -25.72 11.28 -5.34
C VAL A 480 -24.25 10.92 -5.14
N SER A 481 -23.94 10.12 -4.12
CA SER A 481 -22.57 9.74 -3.75
C SER A 481 -21.90 8.88 -4.83
N ILE A 482 -22.57 7.83 -5.31
CA ILE A 482 -22.06 6.99 -6.41
C ILE A 482 -21.90 7.81 -7.71
N GLY A 483 -22.82 8.74 -7.97
CA GLY A 483 -22.74 9.64 -9.11
C GLY A 483 -21.54 10.58 -9.06
N ALA A 484 -21.24 11.16 -7.89
CA ALA A 484 -20.09 12.02 -7.68
C ALA A 484 -18.77 11.24 -7.82
N SER A 485 -18.67 10.07 -7.15
CA SER A 485 -17.49 9.20 -7.23
C SER A 485 -17.20 8.74 -8.67
N SER A 486 -18.21 8.32 -9.43
CA SER A 486 -18.04 7.90 -10.83
C SER A 486 -17.52 9.02 -11.74
N LYS A 487 -17.97 10.27 -11.52
CA LYS A 487 -17.46 11.44 -12.25
C LYS A 487 -16.00 11.73 -11.88
N LEU A 488 -15.66 11.73 -10.59
CA LEU A 488 -14.30 11.95 -10.09
C LEU A 488 -13.33 10.90 -10.63
N HIS A 489 -13.69 9.62 -10.57
CA HIS A 489 -12.91 8.52 -11.15
C HIS A 489 -12.63 8.74 -12.65
N THR A 490 -13.65 9.15 -13.41
CA THR A 490 -13.52 9.39 -14.86
C THR A 490 -12.59 10.57 -15.17
N LEU A 491 -12.67 11.65 -14.39
CA LEU A 491 -11.79 12.81 -14.50
C LEU A 491 -10.34 12.44 -14.17
N MET A 492 -10.12 11.75 -13.06
CA MET A 492 -8.79 11.27 -12.65
C MET A 492 -8.18 10.33 -13.69
N LEU A 493 -8.96 9.37 -14.22
CA LEU A 493 -8.49 8.47 -15.28
C LEU A 493 -8.08 9.24 -16.54
N LYS A 494 -8.87 10.24 -16.93
CA LYS A 494 -8.56 11.07 -18.11
C LYS A 494 -7.28 11.88 -17.91
N ALA A 495 -7.08 12.43 -16.72
CA ALA A 495 -5.89 13.22 -16.39
C ALA A 495 -4.63 12.34 -16.36
N ILE A 496 -4.66 11.22 -15.63
CA ILE A 496 -3.51 10.31 -15.49
C ILE A 496 -3.12 9.67 -16.83
N MET A 497 -4.08 9.26 -17.66
CA MET A 497 -3.79 8.72 -19.00
C MET A 497 -3.16 9.77 -19.95
N ARG A 498 -3.22 11.05 -19.60
CA ARG A 498 -2.56 12.14 -20.30
C ARG A 498 -1.34 12.67 -19.56
N ALA A 499 -0.95 12.12 -18.41
CA ALA A 499 0.20 12.58 -17.67
C ALA A 499 1.51 12.16 -18.38
N PRO A 500 2.58 12.97 -18.28
CA PRO A 500 3.87 12.65 -18.90
C PRO A 500 4.54 11.43 -18.27
N LEU A 501 5.45 10.77 -19.00
CA LEU A 501 6.19 9.61 -18.45
C LEU A 501 6.97 9.96 -17.17
N SER A 502 7.48 11.19 -17.08
CA SER A 502 8.16 11.71 -15.88
C SER A 502 7.28 11.67 -14.63
N PHE A 503 5.96 11.81 -14.75
CA PHE A 503 5.04 11.66 -13.63
C PHE A 503 5.01 10.23 -13.10
N PHE A 504 5.06 9.23 -13.99
CA PHE A 504 5.07 7.81 -13.61
C PHE A 504 6.42 7.36 -13.04
N ASP A 505 7.52 7.98 -13.48
CA ASP A 505 8.84 7.70 -12.92
C ASP A 505 9.00 8.25 -11.50
N VAL A 506 8.38 9.40 -11.22
CA VAL A 506 8.40 10.03 -9.88
C VAL A 506 7.36 9.40 -8.94
N THR A 507 6.20 9.02 -9.48
CA THR A 507 5.07 8.55 -8.67
C THR A 507 5.10 7.03 -8.55
N PRO A 508 5.28 6.47 -7.34
CA PRO A 508 5.26 5.02 -7.16
C PRO A 508 3.96 4.41 -7.67
N SER A 509 4.05 3.29 -8.39
CA SER A 509 2.88 2.58 -8.93
C SER A 509 1.88 2.19 -7.83
N GLY A 510 2.36 1.84 -6.63
CA GLY A 510 1.52 1.58 -5.46
C GLY A 510 0.68 2.78 -5.02
N ARG A 511 1.18 4.02 -5.20
CA ARG A 511 0.43 5.23 -4.87
C ARG A 511 -0.74 5.42 -5.82
N LEU A 512 -0.51 5.29 -7.13
CA LEU A 512 -1.56 5.37 -8.15
C LEU A 512 -2.63 4.29 -7.95
N LEU A 513 -2.20 3.06 -7.65
CA LEU A 513 -3.11 1.95 -7.38
C LEU A 513 -3.97 2.22 -6.13
N ASN A 514 -3.38 2.81 -5.09
CA ASN A 514 -4.11 3.17 -3.88
C ASN A 514 -5.16 4.27 -4.13
N ARG A 515 -4.87 5.23 -5.03
CA ARG A 515 -5.83 6.26 -5.45
C ARG A 515 -7.02 5.66 -6.21
N PHE A 516 -6.77 4.79 -7.20
CA PHE A 516 -7.84 4.12 -7.97
C PHE A 516 -8.59 3.04 -7.19
N GLY A 517 -7.93 2.40 -6.22
CA GLY A 517 -8.51 1.35 -5.39
C GLY A 517 -9.14 1.92 -4.13
N LYS A 518 -8.31 2.17 -3.11
CA LYS A 518 -8.77 2.51 -1.76
C LYS A 518 -9.48 3.86 -1.69
N ASP A 519 -8.94 4.91 -2.30
CA ASP A 519 -9.55 6.24 -2.16
C ASP A 519 -10.88 6.35 -2.93
N VAL A 520 -11.03 5.68 -4.08
CA VAL A 520 -12.33 5.56 -4.77
C VAL A 520 -13.32 4.73 -3.95
N ASP A 521 -12.88 3.62 -3.36
CA ASP A 521 -13.71 2.79 -2.48
C ASP A 521 -14.23 3.57 -1.26
N GLN A 522 -13.38 4.43 -0.65
CA GLN A 522 -13.77 5.34 0.45
C GLN A 522 -14.91 6.30 0.07
N LEU A 523 -14.96 6.74 -1.19
CA LEU A 523 -16.05 7.59 -1.69
C LEU A 523 -17.30 6.79 -2.08
N ASP A 524 -17.13 5.52 -2.50
CA ASP A 524 -18.22 4.67 -2.97
C ASP A 524 -19.08 4.11 -1.83
N ILE A 525 -18.47 3.64 -0.73
CA ILE A 525 -19.18 2.93 0.35
C ILE A 525 -19.10 3.67 1.69
N PRO A 526 -17.92 3.96 2.29
CA PRO A 526 -17.85 4.59 3.61
C PRO A 526 -18.44 6.01 3.65
N LEU A 527 -18.20 6.84 2.64
CA LEU A 527 -18.72 8.21 2.62
C LEU A 527 -20.26 8.30 2.69
N PRO A 528 -21.05 7.61 1.84
CA PRO A 528 -22.50 7.65 1.97
C PRO A 528 -23.01 7.05 3.29
N VAL A 529 -22.36 6.00 3.82
CA VAL A 529 -22.71 5.39 5.10
C VAL A 529 -22.49 6.36 6.26
N THR A 530 -21.29 6.93 6.37
CA THR A 530 -20.93 7.89 7.43
C THR A 530 -21.77 9.16 7.33
N THR A 531 -22.05 9.65 6.11
CA THR A 531 -22.93 10.79 5.88
C THR A 531 -24.37 10.50 6.30
N ASN A 532 -24.89 9.30 6.04
CA ASN A 532 -26.23 8.90 6.49
C ASN A 532 -26.34 8.98 8.02
N PHE A 533 -25.42 8.35 8.75
CA PHE A 533 -25.41 8.41 10.22
C PHE A 533 -25.18 9.82 10.74
N PHE A 534 -24.28 10.59 10.13
CA PHE A 534 -24.04 11.97 10.52
C PHE A 534 -25.29 12.85 10.37
N LEU A 535 -25.99 12.79 9.22
CA LEU A 535 -27.21 13.55 9.00
C LEU A 535 -28.33 13.10 9.94
N ASP A 536 -28.48 11.79 10.12
CA ASP A 536 -29.47 11.21 11.03
C ASP A 536 -29.29 11.74 12.46
N LEU A 537 -28.07 11.69 12.99
CA LEU A 537 -27.72 12.14 14.34
C LEU A 537 -27.75 13.66 14.49
N LEU A 538 -27.33 14.40 13.46
CA LEU A 538 -27.34 15.86 13.47
C LEU A 538 -28.75 16.41 13.58
N PHE A 539 -29.65 15.96 12.70
CA PHE A 539 -31.05 16.42 12.73
C PHE A 539 -31.81 15.87 13.94
N ASN A 540 -31.41 14.72 14.50
CA ASN A 540 -31.92 14.26 15.79
C ASN A 540 -31.55 15.27 16.90
N ALA A 541 -30.25 15.59 17.05
CA ALA A 541 -29.79 16.53 18.09
C ALA A 541 -30.44 17.92 17.94
N LEU A 542 -30.53 18.45 16.71
CA LEU A 542 -31.18 19.74 16.45
C LEU A 542 -32.68 19.72 16.73
N GLY A 543 -33.38 18.68 16.27
CA GLY A 543 -34.81 18.50 16.53
C GLY A 543 -35.12 18.41 18.02
N MET A 544 -34.24 17.76 18.78
CA MET A 544 -34.37 17.62 20.22
C MET A 544 -34.18 18.92 20.98
N VAL A 545 -33.12 19.66 20.67
CA VAL A 545 -32.91 20.97 21.28
C VAL A 545 -34.08 21.89 20.95
N ALA A 546 -34.62 21.85 19.73
CA ALA A 546 -35.80 22.61 19.35
C ALA A 546 -37.05 22.22 20.15
N LEU A 547 -37.37 20.92 20.24
CA LEU A 547 -38.54 20.41 20.97
C LEU A 547 -38.51 20.79 22.46
N VAL A 548 -37.36 20.63 23.12
CA VAL A 548 -37.22 21.00 24.54
C VAL A 548 -37.32 22.51 24.73
N SER A 549 -36.72 23.30 23.83
CA SER A 549 -36.73 24.76 23.94
C SER A 549 -38.11 25.39 23.74
N VAL A 550 -38.97 24.77 22.93
CA VAL A 550 -40.36 25.22 22.73
C VAL A 550 -41.19 25.04 24.01
N ASN A 551 -41.01 23.92 24.71
CA ASN A 551 -41.77 23.60 25.93
C ASN A 551 -41.16 24.21 27.20
N LEU A 552 -39.84 24.37 27.24
CA LEU A 552 -39.08 24.91 28.37
C LEU A 552 -38.25 26.11 27.91
N THR A 553 -38.84 27.31 27.91
CA THR A 553 -38.23 28.53 27.34
C THR A 553 -36.85 28.85 27.92
N PHE A 554 -36.63 28.62 29.23
CA PHE A 554 -35.35 28.92 29.88
C PHE A 554 -34.24 27.91 29.58
N TYR A 555 -34.56 26.74 29.02
CA TYR A 555 -33.59 25.70 28.69
C TYR A 555 -32.53 26.19 27.68
N VAL A 556 -32.90 27.10 26.78
CA VAL A 556 -32.01 27.70 25.78
C VAL A 556 -30.78 28.35 26.43
N PHE A 557 -30.93 28.97 27.60
CA PHE A 557 -29.81 29.61 28.31
C PHE A 557 -28.75 28.63 28.81
N ILE A 558 -29.10 27.34 28.99
CA ILE A 558 -28.16 26.28 29.36
C ILE A 558 -27.64 25.56 28.09
N ALA A 559 -28.52 25.34 27.12
CA ALA A 559 -28.16 24.69 25.87
C ALA A 559 -27.08 25.46 25.09
N ILE A 560 -27.14 26.79 25.05
CA ILE A 560 -26.15 27.62 24.33
C ILE A 560 -24.73 27.48 24.90
N PRO A 561 -24.47 27.67 26.21
CA PRO A 561 -23.14 27.45 26.79
C PRO A 561 -22.60 26.04 26.59
N VAL A 562 -23.45 25.01 26.75
CA VAL A 562 -23.04 23.61 26.53
C VAL A 562 -22.69 23.37 25.07
N PHE A 563 -23.46 23.93 24.13
CA PHE A 563 -23.15 23.85 22.70
C PHE A 563 -21.82 24.55 22.36
N LEU A 564 -21.54 25.71 22.96
CA LEU A 564 -20.25 26.38 22.80
C LEU A 564 -19.10 25.54 23.35
N LEU A 565 -19.26 24.95 24.54
CA LEU A 565 -18.25 24.05 25.12
C LEU A 565 -18.04 22.81 24.25
N PHE A 566 -19.12 22.25 23.70
CA PHE A 566 -19.06 21.14 22.75
C PHE A 566 -18.23 21.50 21.51
N VAL A 567 -18.47 22.67 20.90
CA VAL A 567 -17.69 23.14 19.74
C VAL A 567 -16.21 23.31 20.09
N LEU A 568 -15.89 23.86 21.27
CA LEU A 568 -14.51 24.01 21.74
C LEU A 568 -13.82 22.66 21.95
N LEU A 569 -14.46 21.73 22.66
CA LEU A 569 -13.92 20.38 22.89
C LEU A 569 -13.72 19.63 21.58
N ARG A 570 -14.67 19.72 20.65
CA ARG A 570 -14.56 19.14 19.30
C ARG A 570 -13.33 19.67 18.57
N GLN A 571 -13.07 20.97 18.61
CA GLN A 571 -11.91 21.55 17.93
C GLN A 571 -10.59 21.01 18.50
N ILE A 572 -10.49 20.84 19.82
CA ILE A 572 -9.29 20.29 20.48
C ILE A 572 -9.11 18.80 20.11
N TYR A 573 -10.20 18.04 20.16
CA TYR A 573 -10.22 16.61 19.84
C TYR A 573 -9.81 16.35 18.40
N VAL A 574 -10.46 17.00 17.42
CA VAL A 574 -10.20 16.76 16.00
C VAL A 574 -8.76 17.13 15.63
N LYS A 575 -8.22 18.22 16.18
CA LYS A 575 -6.82 18.61 15.96
C LYS A 575 -5.85 17.53 16.45
N THR A 576 -6.08 17.00 17.64
CA THR A 576 -5.21 16.00 18.27
C THR A 576 -5.34 14.63 17.58
N LEU A 577 -6.57 14.15 17.42
CA LEU A 577 -6.85 12.84 16.81
C LEU A 577 -6.31 12.76 15.38
N ARG A 578 -6.38 13.85 14.61
CA ARG A 578 -5.81 13.90 13.26
C ARG A 578 -4.31 13.68 13.25
N GLN A 579 -3.56 14.32 14.15
CA GLN A 579 -2.12 14.12 14.23
C GLN A 579 -1.77 12.69 14.67
N VAL A 580 -2.53 12.13 15.61
CA VAL A 580 -2.33 10.73 16.02
C VAL A 580 -2.63 9.76 14.88
N LYS A 581 -3.73 9.96 14.14
CA LYS A 581 -4.06 9.16 12.95
C LYS A 581 -3.03 9.32 11.83
N ARG A 582 -2.43 10.51 11.67
CA ARG A 582 -1.31 10.76 10.74
C ARG A 582 -0.08 9.94 11.15
N LEU A 583 0.32 10.00 12.43
CA LEU A 583 1.43 9.22 12.95
C LEU A 583 1.18 7.71 12.80
N GLU A 584 -0.03 7.24 13.09
CA GLU A 584 -0.45 5.84 12.92
C GLU A 584 -0.31 5.40 11.45
N SER A 585 -0.76 6.21 10.49
CA SER A 585 -0.66 5.88 9.07
C SER A 585 0.79 5.86 8.57
N VAL A 586 1.61 6.82 8.99
CA VAL A 586 3.02 6.91 8.57
C VAL A 586 3.86 5.77 9.16
N THR A 587 3.59 5.36 10.40
CA THR A 587 4.33 4.29 11.09
C THR A 587 3.95 2.89 10.60
N ARG A 588 2.72 2.70 10.11
CA ARG A 588 2.25 1.41 9.59
C ARG A 588 2.95 0.98 8.28
N SER A 589 3.24 1.91 7.38
CA SER A 589 3.83 1.59 6.07
C SER A 589 5.22 0.92 6.16
N PRO A 590 6.17 1.40 6.99
CA PRO A 590 7.45 0.74 7.22
C PRO A 590 7.38 -0.73 7.65
N VAL A 591 6.32 -1.14 8.37
CA VAL A 591 6.11 -2.55 8.78
C VAL A 591 5.84 -3.41 7.54
N TYR A 592 4.94 -2.98 6.66
CA TYR A 592 4.64 -3.72 5.43
C TYR A 592 5.83 -3.79 4.48
N ILE A 593 6.56 -2.69 4.32
CA ILE A 593 7.78 -2.64 3.49
C ILE A 593 8.82 -3.61 4.05
N HIS A 594 9.04 -3.61 5.37
CA HIS A 594 9.97 -4.53 6.03
C HIS A 594 9.63 -6.00 5.76
N LEU A 595 8.35 -6.36 5.90
CA LEU A 595 7.87 -7.73 5.64
C LEU A 595 8.03 -8.12 4.16
N ALA A 596 7.69 -7.22 3.23
CA ALA A 596 7.82 -7.47 1.79
C ALA A 596 9.29 -7.61 1.35
N GLU A 597 10.18 -6.77 1.87
CA GLU A 597 11.62 -6.87 1.65
C GLU A 597 12.21 -8.15 2.22
N SER A 598 11.78 -8.53 3.42
CA SER A 598 12.23 -9.77 4.08
C SER A 598 11.77 -11.00 3.31
N ALA A 599 10.53 -11.02 2.80
CA ALA A 599 10.00 -12.11 1.99
C ALA A 599 10.75 -12.29 0.66
N THR A 600 11.11 -11.19 -0.01
CA THR A 600 11.89 -11.25 -1.26
C THR A 600 13.37 -11.56 -1.03
N GLY A 601 13.91 -11.22 0.14
CA GLY A 601 15.31 -11.41 0.52
C GLY A 601 15.60 -12.64 1.36
N LEU A 602 14.66 -13.57 1.51
CA LEU A 602 14.73 -14.65 2.50
C LEU A 602 16.01 -15.50 2.41
N SER A 603 16.43 -15.87 1.19
CA SER A 603 17.67 -16.63 0.96
C SER A 603 18.92 -15.85 1.36
N SER A 604 18.93 -14.53 1.16
CA SER A 604 20.03 -13.66 1.61
C SER A 604 20.06 -13.54 3.13
N ILE A 605 18.91 -13.26 3.77
CA ILE A 605 18.81 -13.11 5.23
C ILE A 605 19.27 -14.40 5.94
N ARG A 606 18.79 -15.57 5.47
CA ARG A 606 19.22 -16.87 6.00
C ARG A 606 20.69 -17.17 5.70
N GLY A 607 21.15 -16.89 4.48
CA GLY A 607 22.55 -17.11 4.09
C GLY A 607 23.54 -16.32 4.95
N TYR A 608 23.22 -15.07 5.30
CA TYR A 608 24.04 -14.26 6.21
C TYR A 608 23.85 -14.58 7.70
N ARG A 609 22.83 -15.40 8.05
CA ARG A 609 22.42 -15.73 9.43
C ARG A 609 22.12 -14.50 10.29
N VAL A 610 21.27 -13.60 9.77
CA VAL A 610 20.90 -12.33 10.43
C VAL A 610 19.40 -12.24 10.75
N GLN A 611 18.73 -13.38 10.95
CA GLN A 611 17.29 -13.44 11.21
C GLN A 611 16.90 -12.63 12.44
N ASP A 612 17.61 -12.79 13.56
CA ASP A 612 17.32 -12.12 14.83
C ASP A 612 17.33 -10.59 14.68
N HIS A 613 18.31 -10.04 13.97
CA HIS A 613 18.38 -8.61 13.69
C HIS A 613 17.17 -8.10 12.89
N PHE A 614 16.66 -8.89 11.95
CA PHE A 614 15.47 -8.53 11.18
C PHE A 614 14.18 -8.67 11.99
N THR A 615 14.14 -9.62 12.93
CA THR A 615 13.04 -9.79 13.90
C THR A 615 12.99 -8.60 14.86
N ASP A 616 14.10 -8.25 15.50
CA ASP A 616 14.18 -7.09 16.42
C ASP A 616 13.78 -5.78 15.73
N LEU A 617 14.21 -5.60 14.47
CA LEU A 617 13.83 -4.44 13.67
C LEU A 617 12.33 -4.44 13.31
N CYS A 618 11.74 -5.61 13.11
CA CYS A 618 10.31 -5.75 12.87
C CYS A 618 9.52 -5.37 14.13
N ASP A 619 9.91 -5.92 15.28
CA ASP A 619 9.28 -5.70 16.57
C ASP A 619 9.31 -4.21 16.94
N SER A 620 10.47 -3.56 16.81
CA SER A 620 10.60 -2.12 17.05
C SER A 620 9.67 -1.27 16.17
N LYS A 621 9.50 -1.63 14.89
CA LYS A 621 8.57 -0.91 13.98
C LYS A 621 7.11 -1.16 14.35
N VAL A 622 6.77 -2.37 14.77
CA VAL A 622 5.43 -2.73 15.24
C VAL A 622 5.11 -1.98 16.52
N ASP A 623 6.02 -1.95 17.50
CA ASP A 623 5.84 -1.25 18.78
C ASP A 623 5.53 0.25 18.59
N VAL A 624 6.27 0.92 17.71
CA VAL A 624 6.02 2.33 17.38
C VAL A 624 4.61 2.51 16.78
N THR A 625 4.17 1.59 15.93
CA THR A 625 2.83 1.62 15.32
C THR A 625 1.72 1.35 16.35
N GLN A 626 1.94 0.41 17.27
CA GLN A 626 0.99 0.08 18.33
C GLN A 626 0.86 1.22 19.33
N ASN A 627 1.96 1.87 19.71
CA ASN A 627 1.93 3.06 20.57
C ASN A 627 1.07 4.18 19.96
N CYS A 628 1.19 4.44 18.65
CA CYS A 628 0.33 5.42 17.97
C CYS A 628 -1.15 5.01 18.00
N THR A 629 -1.43 3.73 17.78
CA THR A 629 -2.79 3.18 17.81
C THR A 629 -3.42 3.31 19.20
N LEU A 630 -2.67 2.98 20.25
CA LEU A 630 -3.09 3.13 21.64
C LEU A 630 -3.41 4.58 22.00
N HIS A 631 -2.55 5.53 21.60
CA HIS A 631 -2.83 6.95 21.81
C HIS A 631 -4.09 7.41 21.07
N GLY A 632 -4.38 6.85 19.89
CA GLY A 632 -5.63 7.13 19.16
C GLY A 632 -6.86 6.66 19.93
N LEU A 633 -6.79 5.46 20.50
CA LEU A 633 -7.84 4.90 21.35
C LEU A 633 -8.06 5.75 22.61
N LEU A 634 -6.99 6.16 23.29
CA LEU A 634 -7.07 7.03 24.47
C LEU A 634 -7.69 8.40 24.16
N CYS A 635 -7.41 8.97 22.98
CA CYS A 635 -8.05 10.21 22.53
C CYS A 635 -9.58 10.04 22.38
N ASN A 636 -10.01 8.91 21.82
CA ASN A 636 -11.44 8.60 21.67
C ASN A 636 -12.14 8.50 23.03
N TYR A 637 -11.55 7.76 23.98
CA TYR A 637 -12.11 7.63 25.33
C TYR A 637 -12.14 8.95 26.10
N TRP A 638 -11.09 9.75 25.98
CA TRP A 638 -11.04 11.08 26.59
C TRP A 638 -12.21 11.96 26.12
N MET A 639 -12.49 11.96 24.81
CA MET A 639 -13.60 12.73 24.26
C MET A 639 -14.96 12.17 24.67
N GLN A 640 -15.13 10.85 24.57
CA GLN A 640 -16.37 10.18 24.94
C GLN A 640 -16.79 10.51 26.38
N MET A 641 -15.88 10.41 27.35
CA MET A 641 -16.19 10.73 28.75
C MET A 641 -16.63 12.18 28.96
N ARG A 642 -16.05 13.14 28.22
CA ARG A 642 -16.43 14.56 28.34
C ARG A 642 -17.81 14.84 27.74
N LEU A 643 -18.14 14.17 26.64
CA LEU A 643 -19.44 14.29 25.99
C LEU A 643 -20.55 13.64 26.81
N GLU A 644 -20.29 12.51 27.46
CA GLU A 644 -21.23 11.88 28.40
C GLU A 644 -21.55 12.84 29.55
N VAL A 645 -20.53 13.45 30.19
CA VAL A 645 -20.74 14.45 31.25
C VAL A 645 -21.56 15.65 30.76
N LEU A 646 -21.30 16.14 29.54
CA LEU A 646 -22.07 17.25 28.97
C LEU A 646 -23.52 16.87 28.67
N GLY A 647 -23.73 15.67 28.13
CA GLY A 647 -25.05 15.11 27.86
C GLY A 647 -25.87 14.95 29.14
N ASP A 648 -25.28 14.38 30.18
CA ASP A 648 -25.92 14.19 31.48
C ASP A 648 -26.25 15.53 32.15
N THR A 649 -25.41 16.55 31.97
CA THR A 649 -25.68 17.91 32.44
C THR A 649 -26.91 18.51 31.73
N LEU A 650 -27.05 18.30 30.42
CA LEU A 650 -28.23 18.74 29.66
C LEU A 650 -29.49 18.02 30.15
N ILE A 651 -29.45 16.69 30.31
CA ILE A 651 -30.58 15.91 30.85
C ILE A 651 -30.97 16.39 32.25
N LEU A 652 -29.99 16.53 33.16
CA LEU A 652 -30.25 16.97 34.54
C LEU A 652 -30.93 18.34 34.56
N SER A 653 -30.44 19.28 33.74
CA SER A 653 -31.01 20.63 33.65
C SER A 653 -32.43 20.64 33.08
N MET A 654 -32.69 19.80 32.07
CA MET A 654 -34.00 19.62 31.47
C MET A 654 -34.99 19.01 32.47
N LEU A 655 -34.58 17.98 33.21
CA LEU A 655 -35.40 17.38 34.27
C LEU A 655 -35.71 18.37 35.39
N LEU A 656 -34.73 19.18 35.81
CA LEU A 656 -34.93 20.22 36.83
C LEU A 656 -35.98 21.23 36.38
N PHE A 657 -35.87 21.76 35.15
CA PHE A 657 -36.85 22.71 34.62
C PHE A 657 -38.23 22.07 34.42
N LEU A 658 -38.29 20.80 34.01
CA LEU A 658 -39.54 20.08 33.90
C LEU A 658 -40.25 19.96 35.24
N VAL A 659 -39.52 19.66 36.33
CA VAL A 659 -40.06 19.58 37.69
C VAL A 659 -40.49 20.96 38.21
N LEU A 660 -39.75 22.02 37.89
CA LEU A 660 -40.12 23.40 38.24
C LEU A 660 -41.39 23.87 37.50
N SER A 661 -41.57 23.42 36.26
CA SER A 661 -42.72 23.73 35.41
C SER A 661 -43.83 22.67 35.47
N ARG A 662 -43.86 21.82 36.51
CA ARG A 662 -44.80 20.70 36.62
C ARG A 662 -46.28 21.11 36.60
N ASP A 663 -46.58 22.33 37.03
CA ASP A 663 -47.95 22.84 37.09
C ASP A 663 -48.42 23.38 35.72
N THR A 664 -47.49 23.57 34.77
CA THR A 664 -47.74 24.16 33.44
C THR A 664 -47.58 23.16 32.28
N VAL A 665 -46.86 22.06 32.50
CA VAL A 665 -46.55 21.07 31.45
C VAL A 665 -47.39 19.83 31.65
N ASP A 666 -48.13 19.43 30.63
CA ASP A 666 -48.96 18.22 30.67
C ASP A 666 -48.11 16.96 30.90
N PRO A 667 -48.62 15.96 31.65
CA PRO A 667 -47.90 14.71 31.91
C PRO A 667 -47.45 13.97 30.64
N GLY A 668 -48.24 14.05 29.55
CA GLY A 668 -47.87 13.49 28.25
C GLY A 668 -46.65 14.17 27.64
N THR A 669 -46.60 15.51 27.69
CA THR A 669 -45.47 16.29 27.16
C THR A 669 -44.23 16.09 28.03
N ALA A 670 -44.40 15.99 29.35
CA ALA A 670 -43.32 15.64 30.26
C ALA A 670 -42.69 14.27 29.91
N GLY A 671 -43.51 13.25 29.67
CA GLY A 671 -43.05 11.92 29.25
C GLY A 671 -42.33 11.93 27.90
N LEU A 672 -42.86 12.67 26.92
CA LEU A 672 -42.23 12.85 25.60
C LEU A 672 -40.82 13.44 25.71
N LEU A 673 -40.69 14.55 26.45
CA LEU A 673 -39.43 15.25 26.60
C LEU A 673 -38.38 14.35 27.27
N VAL A 674 -38.75 13.58 28.31
CA VAL A 674 -37.85 12.66 29.00
C VAL A 674 -37.38 11.53 28.09
N SER A 675 -38.30 10.81 27.44
CA SER A 675 -37.95 9.67 26.57
C SER A 675 -37.03 10.07 25.42
N TYR A 676 -37.23 11.26 24.88
CA TYR A 676 -36.43 11.75 23.78
C TYR A 676 -35.08 12.34 24.24
N SER A 677 -35.02 12.95 25.43
CA SER A 677 -33.76 13.46 26.01
C SER A 677 -32.72 12.35 26.22
N LEU A 678 -33.15 11.15 26.66
CA LEU A 678 -32.28 10.00 26.86
C LEU A 678 -31.57 9.57 25.56
N SER A 679 -32.28 9.66 24.43
CA SER A 679 -31.72 9.34 23.11
C SER A 679 -30.72 10.40 22.61
N THR A 680 -30.80 11.63 23.15
CA THR A 680 -29.98 12.76 22.69
C THR A 680 -28.52 12.63 23.13
N VAL A 681 -28.26 12.09 24.33
CA VAL A 681 -26.89 11.89 24.84
C VAL A 681 -26.11 10.91 23.97
N VAL A 682 -26.76 9.79 23.63
CA VAL A 682 -26.22 8.82 22.68
C VAL A 682 -25.95 9.50 21.33
N ALA A 683 -26.88 10.35 20.86
CA ALA A 683 -26.72 11.04 19.59
C ALA A 683 -25.51 11.98 19.56
N PHE A 684 -25.25 12.74 20.63
CA PHE A 684 -24.08 13.63 20.71
C PHE A 684 -22.75 12.87 20.68
N ASN A 685 -22.65 11.75 21.39
CA ASN A 685 -21.45 10.91 21.40
C ASN A 685 -21.11 10.41 19.99
N TYR A 686 -22.09 9.83 19.30
CA TYR A 686 -21.88 9.30 17.96
C TYR A 686 -21.77 10.39 16.88
N LEU A 687 -22.37 11.57 17.08
CA LEU A 687 -22.28 12.68 16.13
C LEU A 687 -20.83 13.13 15.91
N ILE A 688 -20.02 13.19 16.97
CA ILE A 688 -18.60 13.55 16.84
C ILE A 688 -17.81 12.45 16.13
N TYR A 689 -18.07 11.19 16.48
CA TYR A 689 -17.44 10.06 15.82
C TYR A 689 -17.71 10.09 14.31
N PHE A 690 -18.99 10.12 13.90
CA PHE A 690 -19.36 10.13 12.48
C PHE A 690 -18.99 11.43 11.76
N SER A 691 -18.97 12.58 12.45
CA SER A 691 -18.43 13.83 11.87
C SER A 691 -16.94 13.70 11.55
N THR A 692 -16.17 13.05 12.43
CA THR A 692 -14.72 12.88 12.25
C THR A 692 -14.44 11.86 11.15
N GLU A 693 -15.19 10.77 11.10
CA GLU A 693 -15.09 9.76 10.02
C GLU A 693 -15.53 10.33 8.67
N MET A 694 -16.58 11.15 8.63
CA MET A 694 -16.98 11.86 7.40
C MET A 694 -15.88 12.83 6.93
N GLU A 695 -15.21 13.52 7.87
CA GLU A 695 -14.05 14.36 7.56
C GLU A 695 -12.86 13.53 7.06
N ALA A 696 -12.59 12.36 7.65
CA ALA A 696 -11.50 11.49 7.21
C ALA A 696 -11.75 10.90 5.80
N THR A 697 -12.99 10.50 5.52
CA THR A 697 -13.37 9.90 4.22
C THR A 697 -13.38 10.93 3.09
N ILE A 698 -13.80 12.18 3.34
CA ILE A 698 -13.82 13.22 2.29
C ILE A 698 -12.42 13.65 1.83
N ILE A 699 -11.37 13.45 2.64
CA ILE A 699 -9.95 13.68 2.23
C ILE A 699 -9.57 12.79 1.04
N ALA A 700 -10.23 11.64 0.85
CA ALA A 700 -10.05 10.84 -0.35
C ALA A 700 -10.47 11.60 -1.63
N ALA A 701 -11.51 12.44 -1.56
CA ALA A 701 -11.97 13.25 -2.69
C ALA A 701 -10.96 14.34 -3.06
N GLU A 702 -10.36 15.01 -2.06
CA GLU A 702 -9.29 16.00 -2.26
C GLU A 702 -8.08 15.36 -2.96
N ARG A 703 -7.62 14.21 -2.47
CA ARG A 703 -6.51 13.46 -3.07
C ARG A 703 -6.81 13.00 -4.50
N ILE A 704 -8.06 12.63 -4.81
CA ILE A 704 -8.46 12.31 -6.20
C ILE A 704 -8.49 13.58 -7.07
N GLU A 705 -8.91 14.71 -6.52
CA GLU A 705 -8.95 16.00 -7.21
C GLU A 705 -7.55 16.48 -7.59
N GLU A 706 -6.55 16.33 -6.72
CA GLU A 706 -5.13 16.61 -7.03
C GLU A 706 -4.66 15.87 -8.29
N TYR A 707 -4.97 14.57 -8.40
CA TYR A 707 -4.58 13.75 -9.55
C TYR A 707 -5.39 14.08 -10.81
N SER A 708 -6.57 14.67 -10.65
CA SER A 708 -7.35 15.19 -11.78
C SER A 708 -6.78 16.49 -12.35
N ALA A 709 -5.97 17.21 -11.56
CA ALA A 709 -5.34 18.49 -11.91
C ALA A 709 -3.89 18.35 -12.41
N VAL A 710 -3.39 17.13 -12.61
CA VAL A 710 -2.05 16.88 -13.15
C VAL A 710 -1.89 17.51 -14.54
N VAL A 711 -0.76 18.16 -14.77
CA VAL A 711 -0.43 18.78 -16.06
C VAL A 711 -0.35 17.69 -17.14
N PRO A 712 -1.20 17.76 -18.18
CA PRO A 712 -1.18 16.76 -19.23
C PRO A 712 -0.01 17.00 -20.21
N GLU A 713 0.42 15.93 -20.88
CA GLU A 713 1.22 16.00 -22.10
C GLU A 713 0.52 16.83 -23.17
N ALA A 714 1.33 17.28 -24.14
CA ALA A 714 0.83 17.92 -25.35
C ALA A 714 -0.27 17.07 -26.02
N SER A 715 -1.20 17.74 -26.69
CA SER A 715 -2.32 17.05 -27.34
C SER A 715 -1.82 15.99 -28.34
N TRP A 716 -2.41 14.79 -28.28
CA TRP A 716 -2.09 13.69 -29.21
C TRP A 716 -2.27 14.07 -30.67
N VAL A 717 -3.23 14.95 -30.94
CA VAL A 717 -3.44 15.54 -32.26
C VAL A 717 -2.88 16.95 -32.23
N ARG A 718 -1.92 17.22 -33.12
CA ARG A 718 -1.41 18.56 -33.39
C ARG A 718 -1.97 19.00 -34.74
N GLU A 719 -2.52 20.20 -34.79
CA GLU A 719 -2.87 20.85 -36.06
C GLU A 719 -1.78 21.88 -36.39
N PRO A 720 -1.27 21.91 -37.64
CA PRO A 720 -1.65 21.07 -38.78
C PRO A 720 -1.06 19.65 -38.70
N ARG A 721 -1.84 18.66 -39.16
CA ARG A 721 -1.37 17.26 -39.27
C ARG A 721 -0.33 17.07 -40.37
N PRO A 722 0.60 16.10 -40.22
CA PRO A 722 1.44 15.67 -41.33
C PRO A 722 0.61 15.19 -42.52
N LYS A 723 1.16 15.30 -43.74
CA LYS A 723 0.52 14.77 -44.94
C LYS A 723 0.30 13.25 -44.81
N PRO A 724 -0.76 12.66 -45.42
CA PRO A 724 -1.06 11.23 -45.30
C PRO A 724 0.08 10.26 -45.71
N GLY A 725 1.01 10.72 -46.55
CA GLY A 725 2.19 9.95 -46.98
C GLY A 725 3.39 10.02 -46.03
N TRP A 726 3.30 10.77 -44.93
CA TRP A 726 4.41 10.90 -43.98
C TRP A 726 4.54 9.65 -43.09
N PRO A 727 5.76 9.12 -42.89
CA PRO A 727 7.04 9.58 -43.43
C PRO A 727 7.37 8.99 -44.83
N GLU A 728 7.68 9.84 -45.83
CA GLU A 728 8.06 9.42 -47.20
C GLU A 728 9.53 8.98 -47.30
N SER A 729 10.41 9.68 -46.58
CA SER A 729 11.82 9.33 -46.41
C SER A 729 12.06 9.09 -44.93
N GLY A 730 12.61 7.92 -44.58
CA GLY A 730 12.93 7.55 -43.19
C GLY A 730 14.17 8.26 -42.63
N SER A 731 14.48 9.46 -43.11
CA SER A 731 15.64 10.24 -42.66
C SER A 731 15.37 10.87 -41.29
N VAL A 732 16.35 10.80 -40.40
CA VAL A 732 16.27 11.39 -39.06
C VAL A 732 17.46 12.31 -38.85
N THR A 733 17.22 13.56 -38.46
CA THR A 733 18.27 14.53 -38.18
C THR A 733 18.10 15.12 -36.79
N PHE A 734 19.13 15.02 -35.97
CA PHE A 734 19.32 15.77 -34.74
C PHE A 734 20.23 16.96 -35.05
N SER A 735 19.82 18.15 -34.60
CA SER A 735 20.59 19.39 -34.75
C SER A 735 20.69 20.07 -33.40
N GLU A 736 21.91 20.21 -32.89
CA GLU A 736 22.24 20.75 -31.58
C GLU A 736 21.28 20.23 -30.48
N TYR A 737 21.02 18.92 -30.45
CA TYR A 737 19.97 18.37 -29.60
C TYR A 737 20.43 18.24 -28.14
N TYR A 738 19.60 18.73 -27.21
CA TYR A 738 19.78 18.61 -25.77
C TYR A 738 18.55 17.96 -25.15
N THR A 739 18.75 17.05 -24.20
CA THR A 739 17.65 16.46 -23.43
C THR A 739 18.00 16.26 -21.97
N LYS A 740 17.00 16.44 -21.10
CA LYS A 740 17.07 16.23 -19.66
C LYS A 740 15.80 15.52 -19.20
N TYR A 741 15.91 14.65 -18.20
CA TYR A 741 14.76 13.92 -17.67
C TYR A 741 13.86 14.79 -16.78
N ARG A 742 14.44 15.80 -16.12
CA ARG A 742 13.72 16.72 -15.23
C ARG A 742 14.33 18.11 -15.31
N ASP A 743 13.56 19.11 -14.91
CA ASP A 743 14.00 20.50 -15.02
C ASP A 743 15.13 20.89 -14.06
N ASP A 744 15.18 20.21 -12.91
CA ASP A 744 16.15 20.36 -11.83
C ASP A 744 17.44 19.56 -12.03
N LEU A 745 17.50 18.71 -13.07
CA LEU A 745 18.66 17.86 -13.38
C LEU A 745 19.48 18.39 -14.56
N ASP A 746 20.75 18.00 -14.58
CA ASP A 746 21.64 18.24 -15.70
C ASP A 746 21.19 17.54 -16.99
N PHE A 747 21.57 18.09 -18.14
CA PHE A 747 21.34 17.47 -19.44
C PHE A 747 22.06 16.12 -19.56
N VAL A 748 21.33 15.10 -20.02
CA VAL A 748 21.84 13.75 -20.28
C VAL A 748 22.48 13.67 -21.67
N LEU A 749 21.84 14.27 -22.67
CA LEU A 749 22.43 14.46 -24.00
C LEU A 749 22.71 15.94 -24.20
N LYS A 750 23.90 16.25 -24.71
CA LYS A 750 24.40 17.62 -24.89
C LYS A 750 24.95 17.79 -26.30
N GLY A 751 24.38 18.71 -27.08
CA GLY A 751 24.87 19.09 -28.39
C GLY A 751 24.98 17.91 -29.37
N VAL A 752 23.94 17.07 -29.45
CA VAL A 752 23.95 15.92 -30.36
C VAL A 752 23.59 16.37 -31.77
N ASP A 753 24.56 16.24 -32.69
CA ASP A 753 24.38 16.39 -34.13
C ASP A 753 24.51 15.02 -34.81
N LEU A 754 23.42 14.54 -35.39
CA LEU A 754 23.35 13.21 -36.01
C LEU A 754 22.41 13.24 -37.21
N SER A 755 22.85 12.71 -38.36
CA SER A 755 22.01 12.55 -39.54
C SER A 755 22.00 11.09 -39.97
N ILE A 756 20.81 10.50 -40.06
CA ILE A 756 20.55 9.11 -40.46
C ILE A 756 19.89 9.13 -41.83
N ASN A 757 20.50 8.48 -42.83
CA ASN A 757 19.97 8.46 -44.19
C ASN A 757 18.80 7.46 -44.33
N PRO A 758 17.95 7.62 -45.36
CA PRO A 758 16.91 6.65 -45.66
C PRO A 758 17.49 5.25 -45.89
N ALA A 759 16.82 4.23 -45.34
CA ALA A 759 17.21 2.81 -45.43
C ALA A 759 18.59 2.46 -44.82
N GLU A 760 19.14 3.33 -43.97
CA GLU A 760 20.40 3.09 -43.28
C GLU A 760 20.18 2.33 -41.96
N LYS A 761 20.98 1.27 -41.72
CA LYS A 761 20.96 0.53 -40.45
C LYS A 761 22.09 1.02 -39.55
N ILE A 762 21.75 1.65 -38.44
CA ILE A 762 22.72 2.19 -37.47
C ILE A 762 22.67 1.39 -36.17
N GLY A 763 23.84 1.03 -35.65
CA GLY A 763 24.00 0.43 -34.34
C GLY A 763 24.55 1.45 -33.33
N VAL A 764 23.85 1.65 -32.21
CA VAL A 764 24.31 2.53 -31.13
C VAL A 764 25.00 1.71 -30.04
N VAL A 765 26.30 1.92 -29.86
CA VAL A 765 27.14 1.19 -28.90
C VAL A 765 27.75 2.17 -27.89
N GLY A 766 27.92 1.74 -26.64
CA GLY A 766 28.49 2.57 -25.59
C GLY A 766 28.37 1.93 -24.22
N ARG A 767 29.10 2.45 -23.22
CA ARG A 767 29.09 1.94 -21.83
C ARG A 767 27.70 2.01 -21.19
N THR A 768 27.42 1.17 -20.20
CA THR A 768 26.22 1.31 -19.36
C THR A 768 26.16 2.71 -18.75
N GLY A 769 25.00 3.37 -18.82
CA GLY A 769 24.81 4.76 -18.35
C GLY A 769 25.17 5.87 -19.34
N ALA A 770 25.68 5.56 -20.54
CA ALA A 770 26.11 6.59 -21.52
C ALA A 770 24.97 7.32 -22.29
N GLY A 771 23.71 7.22 -21.87
CA GLY A 771 22.59 7.91 -22.53
C GLY A 771 22.01 7.25 -23.80
N LYS A 772 22.40 6.00 -24.10
CA LYS A 772 21.90 5.26 -25.29
C LYS A 772 20.38 5.12 -25.32
N SER A 773 19.77 4.72 -24.20
CA SER A 773 18.32 4.59 -24.09
C SER A 773 17.64 5.95 -24.16
N SER A 774 18.26 7.00 -23.61
CA SER A 774 17.77 8.38 -23.67
C SER A 774 17.70 8.90 -25.11
N LEU A 775 18.69 8.57 -25.95
CA LEU A 775 18.67 8.90 -27.38
C LEU A 775 17.51 8.20 -28.09
N SER A 776 17.24 6.94 -27.76
CA SER A 776 16.08 6.21 -28.31
C SER A 776 14.74 6.83 -27.87
N LEU A 777 14.58 7.14 -26.58
CA LEU A 777 13.37 7.76 -26.04
C LEU A 777 13.11 9.15 -26.62
N SER A 778 14.17 9.91 -26.91
CA SER A 778 14.05 11.23 -27.53
C SER A 778 13.36 11.23 -28.90
N LEU A 779 13.49 10.14 -29.67
CA LEU A 779 12.79 9.98 -30.96
C LEU A 779 11.28 9.90 -30.79
N PHE A 780 10.82 9.35 -29.67
CA PHE A 780 9.40 9.29 -29.31
C PHE A 780 8.91 10.55 -28.61
N ARG A 781 9.82 11.51 -28.34
CA ARG A 781 9.53 12.75 -27.62
C ARG A 781 8.94 12.50 -26.22
N VAL A 782 9.51 11.51 -25.53
CA VAL A 782 9.16 11.04 -24.18
C VAL A 782 10.07 11.66 -23.13
#